data_AF-A0A8K0KPT5-F1
#
_entry.id   AF-A0A8K0KPT5-F1
#
_cell.length_a   1.000
_cell.length_b   1.000
_cell.length_c   1.000
_cell.angle_alpha   90.00
_cell.angle_beta   90.00
_cell.angle_gamma   90.00
#
_symmetry.space_group_name_H-M   'P 1'
#
loop_
_entity.id
_entity.type
_entity.pdbx_description
1 polymer ?
#
loop_
_entity_poly.entity_id
_entity_poly.type
_entity_poly.pdbx_seq_one_letter_code
_entity_poly.pdbx_strand_id
1 'polypeptide(L)'
;MHLSDDNFFNFHQCKSSFSVGLQLLNPIHNRSTEEIIIHDSLTSNSKTEKWNVKRDLTKFPAVSSSYGIIMEYRSGFESLGGTIFAITCMAAPATVHQRYPYKPGPIPVLTVQDSSIKGNKHGIAAFYYNRYMNEFGDIYLRKANESINFVNCDISHNKEEAFFVYSPFWDIHSSNLSEITFMINSSLITDNGKGLFQFSRDMRSSNNLFHWILQDNTVERNNEGGLDLSLPYVWQYNENYTHSVFLANNTFRNNKNFAFIIDGHFAKLNMTGNKFLKNKCKVGLVSIRGMEKKMKIDFNQIEDNFGKYMIEFNANSQSEILGFVSAVFVANEVRGNREVKVEGRKLGRMSPSFAVGFHGIQRVRLNRNLLSNNSMDFEILCGVKNARIHEPLDISENWWGTTDVLQIRERIFDFDDWNGYAVGAFRPYLLEPLVDGSTSLQWEPSGPGGFESGDELGGRLPSSLTLFPRRNPYIINRDITVMPGQTLTIAAGVQMEFAPGVGILVLGTLKAQGFRDLEIEMRPRKASPAQKQQYSAESAKTKLVRLCTSQDNCTNVYERKGYLEYYNQTTRQWVPICDSHFTERNAEVVCRELGYDGLNTHFYHGVRTELHPNSLSRIWSWPEPLQCTGDETSLDSCPLRLNGQLYGHVHKCFYDSEFVFIYCGERNLPVGEDYWGGIR
;
A
#
# COMPACT_ATOMS: atom_id res chain seq x y z
N MET A 1 -29.67 -50.56 -8.35
CA MET A 1 -29.83 -50.10 -9.74
C MET A 1 -30.56 -48.77 -9.63
N HIS A 2 -29.81 -47.68 -9.56
CA HIS A 2 -30.31 -46.35 -9.20
C HIS A 2 -31.13 -45.75 -10.36
N LEU A 3 -32.24 -45.14 -9.98
CA LEU A 3 -33.23 -44.49 -10.83
C LEU A 3 -32.63 -43.28 -11.56
N SER A 4 -32.90 -43.26 -12.87
CA SER A 4 -33.03 -42.15 -13.81
C SER A 4 -32.56 -40.75 -13.40
N ASP A 5 -31.56 -40.25 -14.15
CA ASP A 5 -31.34 -38.83 -14.37
C ASP A 5 -32.56 -38.22 -15.08
N ASP A 6 -33.54 -37.74 -14.31
CA ASP A 6 -34.69 -37.01 -14.85
C ASP A 6 -34.25 -35.58 -15.25
N ASN A 7 -33.84 -35.42 -16.51
CA ASN A 7 -33.62 -34.10 -17.11
C ASN A 7 -34.99 -33.46 -17.45
N PHE A 8 -35.37 -32.41 -16.72
CA PHE A 8 -36.59 -31.65 -17.01
C PHE A 8 -36.25 -30.40 -17.84
N PHE A 9 -36.98 -30.20 -18.95
CA PHE A 9 -36.91 -28.99 -19.77
C PHE A 9 -38.17 -28.15 -19.61
N ASN A 10 -38.05 -26.95 -19.03
CA ASN A 10 -39.15 -25.99 -18.95
C ASN A 10 -38.97 -24.86 -19.97
N PHE A 11 -40.00 -24.63 -20.78
CA PHE A 11 -40.06 -23.58 -21.79
C PHE A 11 -40.90 -22.40 -21.27
N HIS A 12 -40.28 -21.23 -21.14
CA HIS A 12 -41.01 -20.00 -20.83
C HIS A 12 -40.92 -19.05 -22.02
N GLN A 13 -42.07 -18.57 -22.50
CA GLN A 13 -42.17 -17.69 -23.67
C GLN A 13 -43.10 -16.50 -23.38
N CYS A 14 -42.61 -15.31 -23.69
CA CYS A 14 -43.36 -14.07 -23.79
C CYS A 14 -43.82 -13.84 -25.25
N LYS A 15 -44.66 -12.82 -25.48
CA LYS A 15 -44.99 -12.38 -26.85
C LYS A 15 -43.72 -11.91 -27.56
N SER A 16 -43.67 -12.03 -28.88
CA SER A 16 -42.48 -11.72 -29.70
C SER A 16 -41.95 -10.27 -29.58
N SER A 17 -42.72 -9.34 -29.02
CA SER A 17 -42.32 -7.96 -28.72
C SER A 17 -41.74 -7.76 -27.30
N PHE A 18 -41.57 -8.84 -26.53
CA PHE A 18 -41.10 -8.82 -25.14
C PHE A 18 -39.90 -9.74 -24.95
N SER A 19 -39.03 -9.43 -24.00
CA SER A 19 -37.92 -10.27 -23.54
C SER A 19 -38.24 -10.87 -22.16
N VAL A 20 -37.62 -12.01 -21.83
CA VAL A 20 -37.78 -12.64 -20.51
C VAL A 20 -36.80 -12.03 -19.50
N GLY A 21 -37.31 -11.38 -18.47
CA GLY A 21 -36.54 -10.95 -17.29
C GLY A 21 -36.52 -12.04 -16.22
N LEU A 22 -35.35 -12.26 -15.63
CA LEU A 22 -35.11 -13.28 -14.61
C LEU A 22 -34.42 -12.67 -13.39
N GLN A 23 -35.03 -12.85 -12.22
CA GLN A 23 -34.41 -12.54 -10.93
C GLN A 23 -34.36 -13.82 -10.09
N LEU A 24 -33.16 -14.16 -9.63
CA LEU A 24 -32.96 -15.23 -8.66
C LEU A 24 -33.28 -14.68 -7.26
N LEU A 25 -34.32 -15.20 -6.62
CA LEU A 25 -34.74 -14.78 -5.28
C LEU A 25 -34.15 -15.67 -4.20
N ASN A 26 -34.05 -16.98 -4.46
CA ASN A 26 -33.37 -17.92 -3.58
C ASN A 26 -32.46 -18.83 -4.42
N PRO A 27 -31.12 -18.79 -4.26
CA PRO A 27 -30.18 -19.59 -5.03
C PRO A 27 -30.17 -21.06 -4.58
N ILE A 28 -29.59 -21.93 -5.41
CA ILE A 28 -29.33 -23.33 -5.04
C ILE A 28 -28.35 -23.35 -3.86
N HIS A 29 -28.71 -24.06 -2.79
CA HIS A 29 -27.88 -24.16 -1.59
C HIS A 29 -26.53 -24.82 -1.91
N ASN A 30 -25.42 -24.32 -1.35
CA ASN A 30 -24.06 -24.81 -1.66
C ASN A 30 -23.89 -26.33 -1.45
N ARG A 31 -24.56 -26.89 -0.44
CA ARG A 31 -24.54 -28.34 -0.14
C ARG A 31 -25.40 -29.19 -1.06
N SER A 32 -26.31 -28.61 -1.84
CA SER A 32 -27.17 -29.39 -2.73
C SER A 32 -26.43 -29.76 -4.02
N THR A 33 -26.69 -30.94 -4.56
CA THR A 33 -26.18 -31.38 -5.87
C THR A 33 -27.03 -30.91 -7.05
N GLU A 34 -28.08 -30.12 -6.81
CA GLU A 34 -28.94 -29.59 -7.86
C GLU A 34 -28.17 -28.70 -8.83
N GLU A 35 -28.54 -28.79 -10.10
CA GLU A 35 -28.03 -27.96 -11.18
C GLU A 35 -29.19 -27.47 -12.04
N ILE A 36 -29.27 -26.14 -12.23
CA ILE A 36 -30.20 -25.51 -13.18
C ILE A 36 -29.35 -24.77 -14.21
N ILE A 37 -29.54 -25.10 -15.48
CA ILE A 37 -28.89 -24.43 -16.62
C ILE A 37 -29.96 -23.71 -17.42
N ILE A 38 -29.85 -22.39 -17.53
CA ILE A 38 -30.72 -21.57 -18.36
C ILE A 38 -30.03 -21.34 -19.70
N HIS A 39 -30.67 -21.78 -20.77
CA HIS A 39 -30.23 -21.53 -22.13
C HIS A 39 -30.96 -20.27 -22.64
N ASP A 40 -30.20 -19.23 -22.97
CA ASP A 40 -30.73 -17.96 -23.47
C ASP A 40 -31.08 -18.06 -24.95
N SER A 41 -32.08 -18.89 -25.27
CA SER A 41 -32.52 -19.17 -26.64
C SER A 41 -33.83 -19.95 -26.65
N LEU A 42 -34.48 -19.96 -27.82
CA LEU A 42 -35.66 -20.80 -28.09
C LEU A 42 -35.29 -22.25 -28.45
N THR A 43 -34.02 -22.53 -28.75
CA THR A 43 -33.54 -23.83 -29.21
C THR A 43 -32.27 -24.23 -28.47
N SER A 44 -32.22 -25.44 -27.91
CA SER A 44 -31.02 -25.99 -27.29
C SER A 44 -29.94 -26.26 -28.35
N ASN A 45 -29.07 -25.28 -28.59
CA ASN A 45 -27.95 -25.39 -29.54
C ASN A 45 -26.64 -25.11 -28.79
N SER A 46 -25.53 -25.71 -29.20
CA SER A 46 -24.25 -25.61 -28.46
C SER A 46 -23.62 -24.20 -28.49
N LYS A 47 -24.09 -23.32 -29.38
CA LYS A 47 -23.59 -21.95 -29.56
C LYS A 47 -24.36 -20.88 -28.75
N THR A 48 -25.39 -21.25 -28.00
CA THR A 48 -26.22 -20.28 -27.25
C THR A 48 -25.60 -19.99 -25.88
N GLU A 49 -25.80 -18.77 -25.36
CA GLU A 49 -25.32 -18.41 -24.03
C GLU A 49 -26.06 -19.25 -22.98
N LYS A 50 -25.31 -19.85 -22.05
CA LYS A 50 -25.84 -20.69 -20.97
C LYS A 50 -25.47 -20.09 -19.64
N TRP A 51 -26.44 -19.97 -18.74
CA TRP A 51 -26.23 -19.52 -17.37
C TRP A 51 -26.41 -20.70 -16.43
N ASN A 52 -25.35 -21.10 -15.75
CA ASN A 52 -25.44 -22.08 -14.69
C ASN A 52 -25.87 -21.35 -13.42
N VAL A 53 -27.07 -21.62 -12.91
CA VAL A 53 -27.65 -20.88 -11.77
C VAL A 53 -26.82 -21.01 -10.50
N LYS A 54 -26.16 -22.15 -10.27
CA LYS A 54 -25.34 -22.39 -9.08
C LYS A 54 -24.01 -21.64 -9.15
N ARG A 55 -23.41 -21.54 -10.34
CA ARG A 55 -22.09 -20.92 -10.55
C ARG A 55 -22.19 -19.43 -10.88
N ASP A 56 -23.11 -19.06 -11.77
CA ASP A 56 -23.19 -17.75 -12.41
C ASP A 56 -24.17 -16.80 -11.69
N LEU A 57 -24.12 -16.80 -10.35
CA LEU A 57 -25.00 -15.97 -9.50
C LEU A 57 -24.91 -14.48 -9.83
N THR A 58 -23.73 -14.01 -10.23
CA THR A 58 -23.47 -12.59 -10.58
C THR A 58 -24.13 -12.15 -11.90
N LYS A 59 -24.70 -13.07 -12.68
CA LYS A 59 -25.46 -12.73 -13.91
C LYS A 59 -26.85 -12.19 -13.58
N PHE A 60 -27.44 -12.54 -12.45
CA PHE A 60 -28.79 -12.12 -12.08
C PHE A 60 -28.80 -10.73 -11.40
N PRO A 61 -29.81 -9.87 -11.63
CA PRO A 61 -30.93 -10.00 -12.57
C PRO A 61 -30.48 -10.10 -14.03
N ALA A 62 -31.04 -11.04 -14.79
CA ALA A 62 -30.70 -11.25 -16.19
C ALA A 62 -31.89 -10.93 -17.10
N VAL A 63 -31.62 -10.47 -18.31
CA VAL A 63 -32.62 -10.28 -19.38
C VAL A 63 -32.21 -11.15 -20.54
N SER A 64 -33.11 -12.04 -20.96
CA SER A 64 -32.92 -12.90 -22.11
C SER A 64 -32.77 -12.10 -23.40
N SER A 65 -31.87 -12.55 -24.28
CA SER A 65 -31.73 -12.06 -25.64
C SER A 65 -32.92 -12.40 -26.55
N SER A 66 -33.85 -13.21 -26.04
CA SER A 66 -34.98 -13.79 -26.74
C SER A 66 -36.28 -13.53 -25.98
N TYR A 67 -37.41 -13.72 -26.65
CA TYR A 67 -38.72 -13.73 -26.00
C TYR A 67 -39.01 -15.06 -25.28
N GLY A 68 -38.08 -16.01 -25.30
CA GLY A 68 -38.20 -17.25 -24.54
C GLY A 68 -36.86 -17.87 -24.15
N ILE A 69 -36.90 -18.67 -23.10
CA ILE A 69 -35.75 -19.36 -22.48
C ILE A 69 -36.07 -20.84 -22.27
N ILE A 70 -35.03 -21.66 -22.22
CA ILE A 70 -35.11 -23.07 -21.84
C ILE A 70 -34.38 -23.25 -20.53
N MET A 71 -35.02 -23.84 -19.52
CA MET A 71 -34.36 -24.25 -18.28
C MET A 71 -34.22 -25.76 -18.26
N GLU A 72 -32.99 -26.22 -18.08
CA GLU A 72 -32.62 -27.62 -17.85
C GLU A 72 -32.35 -27.81 -16.36
N TYR A 73 -33.08 -28.72 -15.71
CA TYR A 73 -32.91 -29.05 -14.29
C TYR A 73 -32.38 -30.46 -14.12
N ARG A 74 -31.42 -30.61 -13.20
CA ARG A 74 -30.84 -31.89 -12.74
C ARG A 74 -30.85 -31.92 -11.22
N SER A 75 -31.43 -32.95 -10.62
CA SER A 75 -31.51 -33.08 -9.15
C SER A 75 -30.20 -33.53 -8.50
N GLY A 76 -29.45 -34.41 -9.15
CA GLY A 76 -28.27 -35.07 -8.57
C GLY A 76 -28.63 -36.02 -7.41
N PHE A 77 -27.63 -36.42 -6.62
CA PHE A 77 -27.77 -37.42 -5.54
C PHE A 77 -28.28 -36.85 -4.20
N GLU A 78 -28.06 -35.56 -3.93
CA GLU A 78 -28.48 -34.83 -2.73
C GLU A 78 -29.21 -33.51 -3.10
N SER A 79 -30.44 -33.63 -3.59
CA SER A 79 -31.30 -32.49 -3.90
C SER A 79 -32.01 -31.96 -2.65
N LEU A 80 -31.79 -30.69 -2.30
CA LEU A 80 -32.41 -30.05 -1.14
C LEU A 80 -33.65 -29.22 -1.50
N GLY A 81 -33.78 -28.81 -2.78
CA GLY A 81 -34.83 -27.96 -3.27
C GLY A 81 -34.78 -26.52 -2.73
N GLY A 82 -35.84 -25.76 -3.04
CA GLY A 82 -36.05 -24.42 -2.48
C GLY A 82 -35.55 -23.26 -3.35
N THR A 83 -35.01 -23.51 -4.54
CA THR A 83 -34.62 -22.44 -5.47
C THR A 83 -35.86 -21.68 -5.97
N ILE A 84 -35.82 -20.34 -5.95
CA ILE A 84 -36.96 -19.49 -6.35
C ILE A 84 -36.51 -18.49 -7.42
N PHE A 85 -37.26 -18.45 -8.53
CA PHE A 85 -37.12 -17.46 -9.59
C PHE A 85 -38.35 -16.54 -9.65
N ALA A 86 -38.10 -15.25 -9.86
CA ALA A 86 -39.10 -14.33 -10.38
C ALA A 86 -38.86 -14.12 -11.88
N ILE A 87 -39.85 -14.49 -12.69
CA ILE A 87 -39.80 -14.40 -14.15
C ILE A 87 -40.83 -13.36 -14.60
N THR A 88 -40.40 -12.41 -15.41
CA THR A 88 -41.27 -11.33 -15.92
C THR A 88 -41.08 -11.15 -17.42
N CYS A 89 -42.11 -10.67 -18.12
CA CYS A 89 -41.99 -10.25 -19.51
C CYS A 89 -41.76 -8.74 -19.55
N MET A 90 -40.64 -8.29 -20.12
CA MET A 90 -40.29 -6.88 -20.25
C MET A 90 -40.36 -6.46 -21.72
N ALA A 91 -40.82 -5.25 -22.01
CA ALA A 91 -40.89 -4.76 -23.38
C ALA A 91 -39.47 -4.67 -23.98
N ALA A 92 -39.24 -5.29 -25.13
CA ALA A 92 -37.95 -5.20 -25.79
C ALA A 92 -37.74 -3.77 -26.35
N PRO A 93 -36.54 -3.17 -26.26
CA PRO A 93 -36.26 -1.87 -26.85
C PRO A 93 -36.62 -1.84 -28.35
N ALA A 94 -37.23 -0.75 -28.83
CA ALA A 94 -37.82 -0.64 -30.17
C ALA A 94 -36.85 -0.88 -31.35
N THR A 95 -35.53 -0.92 -31.11
CA THR A 95 -34.49 -1.15 -32.11
C THR A 95 -34.25 -2.63 -32.45
N VAL A 96 -34.99 -3.57 -31.85
CA VAL A 96 -34.67 -5.03 -31.86
C VAL A 96 -35.31 -5.80 -33.03
N HIS A 97 -36.03 -5.14 -33.95
CA HIS A 97 -36.68 -5.86 -35.07
C HIS A 97 -35.80 -6.21 -36.28
N GLN A 98 -34.45 -6.15 -36.19
CA GLN A 98 -33.58 -6.55 -37.30
C GLN A 98 -32.38 -7.41 -36.87
N ARG A 99 -32.47 -8.71 -37.15
CA ARG A 99 -31.39 -9.68 -37.50
C ARG A 99 -30.10 -9.77 -36.65
N TYR A 100 -30.00 -9.14 -35.49
CA TYR A 100 -28.82 -9.24 -34.63
C TYR A 100 -29.18 -9.78 -33.23
N PRO A 101 -28.40 -10.73 -32.68
CA PRO A 101 -28.57 -11.19 -31.30
C PRO A 101 -28.39 -10.01 -30.33
N TYR A 102 -29.34 -9.87 -29.41
CA TYR A 102 -29.31 -8.90 -28.32
C TYR A 102 -28.01 -9.05 -27.52
N LYS A 103 -27.25 -7.95 -27.38
CA LYS A 103 -26.08 -7.87 -26.51
C LYS A 103 -26.53 -7.99 -25.05
N PRO A 104 -25.71 -8.55 -24.13
CA PRO A 104 -26.05 -8.64 -22.71
C PRO A 104 -26.61 -7.30 -22.24
N GLY A 105 -27.72 -7.35 -21.50
CA GLY A 105 -28.47 -6.16 -21.07
C GLY A 105 -27.55 -5.08 -20.50
N PRO A 106 -27.96 -3.79 -20.55
CA PRO A 106 -27.11 -2.67 -20.18
C PRO A 106 -26.44 -2.95 -18.83
N ILE A 107 -25.12 -2.78 -18.77
CA ILE A 107 -24.37 -2.78 -17.51
C ILE A 107 -25.17 -1.84 -16.58
N PRO A 108 -25.59 -2.26 -15.38
CA PRO A 108 -26.29 -1.36 -14.48
C PRO A 108 -25.42 -0.13 -14.25
N VAL A 109 -25.93 1.00 -14.72
CA VAL A 109 -25.30 2.31 -14.61
C VAL A 109 -26.15 3.14 -13.68
N LEU A 110 -25.58 3.53 -12.54
CA LEU A 110 -26.14 4.60 -11.72
C LEU A 110 -25.45 5.90 -12.12
N THR A 111 -26.20 6.88 -12.62
CA THR A 111 -25.66 8.21 -12.91
C THR A 111 -26.28 9.23 -11.97
N VAL A 112 -25.43 9.94 -11.23
CA VAL A 112 -25.77 11.09 -10.40
C VAL A 112 -25.16 12.31 -11.06
N GLN A 113 -26.00 13.25 -11.45
CA GLN A 113 -25.57 14.43 -12.20
C GLN A 113 -26.11 15.70 -11.55
N ASP A 114 -25.36 16.81 -11.63
CA ASP A 114 -25.80 18.16 -11.25
C ASP A 114 -26.36 18.21 -9.81
N SER A 115 -25.73 17.48 -8.90
CA SER A 115 -26.24 17.23 -7.54
C SER A 115 -25.32 17.78 -6.46
N SER A 116 -25.91 18.25 -5.36
CA SER A 116 -25.20 18.78 -4.20
C SER A 116 -25.42 17.90 -2.96
N ILE A 117 -24.36 17.26 -2.46
CA ILE A 117 -24.37 16.34 -1.32
C ILE A 117 -23.55 16.96 -0.18
N LYS A 118 -24.26 17.55 0.80
CA LYS A 118 -23.62 18.35 1.87
C LYS A 118 -24.10 18.02 3.28
N GLY A 119 -23.20 18.17 4.25
CA GLY A 119 -23.54 18.12 5.68
C GLY A 119 -23.84 16.73 6.25
N ASN A 120 -23.44 15.65 5.55
CA ASN A 120 -23.70 14.28 5.98
C ASN A 120 -22.58 13.73 6.88
N LYS A 121 -22.81 12.56 7.47
CA LYS A 121 -21.72 11.80 8.12
C LYS A 121 -20.69 11.37 7.07
N HIS A 122 -21.13 10.56 6.11
CA HIS A 122 -20.40 10.24 4.88
C HIS A 122 -21.16 10.87 3.71
N GLY A 123 -20.46 11.41 2.72
CA GLY A 123 -21.10 11.95 1.51
C GLY A 123 -21.79 10.84 0.72
N ILE A 124 -21.00 9.89 0.24
CA ILE A 124 -21.45 8.71 -0.50
C ILE A 124 -20.88 7.47 0.19
N ALA A 125 -21.74 6.50 0.52
CA ALA A 125 -21.34 5.23 1.09
C ALA A 125 -21.75 4.08 0.15
N ALA A 126 -20.80 3.23 -0.24
CA ALA A 126 -21.03 2.06 -1.08
C ALA A 126 -20.47 0.80 -0.39
N PHE A 127 -21.29 -0.26 -0.32
CA PHE A 127 -20.94 -1.50 0.33
C PHE A 127 -20.91 -2.64 -0.69
N TYR A 128 -19.74 -3.25 -0.87
CA TYR A 128 -19.56 -4.37 -1.81
C TYR A 128 -19.21 -5.65 -1.08
N TYR A 129 -20.10 -6.62 -1.18
CA TYR A 129 -19.93 -7.90 -0.51
C TYR A 129 -19.10 -8.84 -1.37
N ASN A 130 -18.20 -9.60 -0.75
CA ASN A 130 -17.41 -10.63 -1.45
C ASN A 130 -18.23 -11.92 -1.68
N ARG A 131 -19.31 -12.13 -0.92
CA ARG A 131 -20.14 -13.36 -0.92
C ARG A 131 -21.60 -13.05 -1.24
N TYR A 132 -22.33 -14.02 -1.79
CA TYR A 132 -23.76 -13.89 -2.14
C TYR A 132 -24.69 -14.16 -0.96
N MET A 133 -24.24 -14.87 0.08
CA MET A 133 -25.06 -15.23 1.23
C MET A 133 -24.23 -15.17 2.52
N ASN A 134 -24.83 -14.80 3.65
CA ASN A 134 -24.19 -14.86 4.97
C ASN A 134 -24.55 -16.13 5.75
N GLU A 135 -24.00 -16.27 6.95
CA GLU A 135 -24.24 -17.40 7.86
C GLU A 135 -25.69 -17.47 8.38
N PHE A 136 -26.41 -16.36 8.34
CA PHE A 136 -27.80 -16.24 8.77
C PHE A 136 -28.81 -16.47 7.63
N GLY A 137 -28.34 -16.69 6.40
CA GLY A 137 -29.17 -16.90 5.21
C GLY A 137 -29.60 -15.62 4.49
N ASP A 138 -29.09 -14.45 4.89
CA ASP A 138 -29.35 -13.20 4.16
C ASP A 138 -28.62 -13.23 2.81
N ILE A 139 -29.29 -12.71 1.78
CA ILE A 139 -28.79 -12.70 0.41
C ILE A 139 -28.26 -11.30 0.07
N TYR A 140 -27.03 -11.26 -0.44
CA TYR A 140 -26.37 -10.05 -0.93
C TYR A 140 -26.36 -10.06 -2.45
N LEU A 141 -27.05 -9.08 -3.05
CA LEU A 141 -27.05 -8.89 -4.49
C LEU A 141 -25.64 -8.47 -4.94
N ARG A 142 -25.14 -9.17 -5.96
CA ARG A 142 -23.86 -8.89 -6.62
C ARG A 142 -24.08 -8.98 -8.12
N LYS A 143 -23.54 -8.02 -8.86
CA LYS A 143 -23.55 -8.07 -10.32
C LYS A 143 -22.15 -8.27 -10.87
N ALA A 144 -22.05 -8.98 -11.99
CA ALA A 144 -20.79 -9.19 -12.70
C ALA A 144 -20.12 -7.87 -13.10
N ASN A 145 -20.88 -6.89 -13.57
CA ASN A 145 -20.37 -5.58 -13.98
C ASN A 145 -21.32 -4.49 -13.49
N GLU A 146 -20.80 -3.45 -12.85
CA GLU A 146 -21.55 -2.28 -12.38
C GLU A 146 -20.75 -1.00 -12.67
N SER A 147 -21.47 0.08 -12.95
CA SER A 147 -20.86 1.40 -13.13
C SER A 147 -21.64 2.48 -12.38
N ILE A 148 -20.90 3.35 -11.70
CA ILE A 148 -21.46 4.46 -10.93
C ILE A 148 -20.75 5.73 -11.39
N ASN A 149 -21.52 6.65 -11.96
CA ASN A 149 -21.05 7.87 -12.57
C ASN A 149 -21.53 9.08 -11.76
N PHE A 150 -20.60 9.94 -11.37
CA PHE A 150 -20.85 11.25 -10.77
C PHE A 150 -20.37 12.32 -11.74
N VAL A 151 -21.27 13.20 -12.15
CA VAL A 151 -20.98 14.24 -13.15
C VAL A 151 -21.44 15.59 -12.63
N ASN A 152 -20.52 16.56 -12.53
CA ASN A 152 -20.83 17.91 -12.05
C ASN A 152 -21.50 17.91 -10.65
N CYS A 153 -20.96 17.11 -9.73
CA CYS A 153 -21.47 17.01 -8.37
C CYS A 153 -20.65 17.87 -7.40
N ASP A 154 -21.33 18.48 -6.41
CA ASP A 154 -20.71 19.19 -5.29
C ASP A 154 -20.86 18.35 -4.01
N ILE A 155 -19.74 17.78 -3.54
CA ILE A 155 -19.69 16.93 -2.35
C ILE A 155 -18.87 17.64 -1.29
N SER A 156 -19.54 18.33 -0.37
CA SER A 156 -18.85 19.22 0.57
C SER A 156 -19.39 19.20 2.00
N HIS A 157 -18.54 19.60 2.95
CA HIS A 157 -18.91 19.71 4.37
C HIS A 157 -19.43 18.40 5.01
N ASN A 158 -18.98 17.24 4.53
CA ASN A 158 -19.28 15.97 5.18
C ASN A 158 -18.32 15.74 6.36
N LYS A 159 -18.82 15.15 7.46
CA LYS A 159 -18.08 15.03 8.73
C LYS A 159 -16.88 14.08 8.63
N GLU A 160 -17.07 12.95 7.94
CA GLU A 160 -16.05 11.92 7.71
C GLU A 160 -15.67 11.93 6.21
N GLU A 161 -15.80 10.83 5.48
CA GLU A 161 -15.39 10.73 4.07
C GLU A 161 -16.41 11.34 3.08
N ALA A 162 -15.91 11.91 1.99
CA ALA A 162 -16.72 12.26 0.82
C ALA A 162 -17.18 11.00 0.07
N PHE A 163 -16.27 10.05 -0.14
CA PHE A 163 -16.57 8.72 -0.68
C PHE A 163 -16.05 7.65 0.26
N PHE A 164 -16.94 6.79 0.74
CA PHE A 164 -16.66 5.65 1.59
C PHE A 164 -17.06 4.36 0.87
N VAL A 165 -16.08 3.60 0.38
CA VAL A 165 -16.30 2.30 -0.27
C VAL A 165 -15.76 1.19 0.63
N TYR A 166 -16.64 0.30 1.06
CA TYR A 166 -16.30 -0.70 2.07
C TYR A 166 -16.72 -2.11 1.67
N SER A 167 -15.78 -3.06 1.81
CA SER A 167 -16.05 -4.50 1.63
C SER A 167 -15.93 -5.24 2.96
N PRO A 168 -17.05 -5.52 3.66
CA PRO A 168 -17.03 -5.95 5.08
C PRO A 168 -16.70 -7.43 5.32
N PHE A 169 -17.04 -8.30 4.37
CA PHE A 169 -17.03 -9.75 4.57
C PHE A 169 -15.93 -10.44 3.76
N TRP A 170 -15.49 -11.57 4.27
CA TRP A 170 -14.60 -12.52 3.61
C TRP A 170 -15.46 -13.50 2.83
N ASP A 171 -14.94 -14.06 1.73
CA ASP A 171 -15.59 -15.19 1.07
C ASP A 171 -14.75 -16.46 1.29
N ILE A 172 -15.39 -17.49 1.82
CA ILE A 172 -14.77 -18.80 2.05
C ILE A 172 -14.92 -19.67 0.78
N HIS A 173 -15.82 -19.28 -0.12
CA HIS A 173 -16.13 -20.00 -1.34
C HIS A 173 -15.62 -19.25 -2.56
N SER A 174 -15.29 -20.00 -3.61
CA SER A 174 -15.00 -19.42 -4.92
C SER A 174 -16.31 -18.93 -5.54
N SER A 175 -16.41 -17.62 -5.77
CA SER A 175 -17.52 -17.02 -6.50
C SER A 175 -17.01 -16.17 -7.65
N ASN A 176 -17.85 -16.00 -8.68
CA ASN A 176 -17.48 -15.22 -9.86
C ASN A 176 -17.12 -13.77 -9.47
N LEU A 177 -16.21 -13.18 -10.25
CA LEU A 177 -15.79 -11.80 -10.07
C LEU A 177 -16.92 -10.80 -10.36
N SER A 178 -16.90 -9.70 -9.62
CA SER A 178 -17.74 -8.51 -9.81
C SER A 178 -16.84 -7.32 -10.13
N GLU A 179 -16.97 -6.75 -11.32
CA GLU A 179 -16.27 -5.56 -11.78
C GLU A 179 -17.09 -4.31 -11.45
N ILE A 180 -16.49 -3.41 -10.68
CA ILE A 180 -17.14 -2.21 -10.15
C ILE A 180 -16.37 -1.00 -10.64
N THR A 181 -17.04 -0.14 -11.41
CA THR A 181 -16.44 1.08 -11.96
C THR A 181 -17.02 2.31 -11.30
N PHE A 182 -16.16 3.10 -10.66
CA PHE A 182 -16.47 4.45 -10.19
C PHE A 182 -15.91 5.48 -11.15
N MET A 183 -16.78 6.29 -11.75
CA MET A 183 -16.41 7.42 -12.59
C MET A 183 -16.83 8.72 -11.92
N ILE A 184 -15.88 9.60 -11.67
CA ILE A 184 -16.14 10.93 -11.11
C ILE A 184 -15.59 11.93 -12.11
N ASN A 185 -16.47 12.78 -12.64
CA ASN A 185 -16.14 13.75 -13.67
C ASN A 185 -16.60 15.15 -13.29
N SER A 186 -15.72 16.14 -13.49
CA SER A 186 -16.03 17.56 -13.35
C SER A 186 -16.68 17.90 -12.01
N SER A 187 -16.32 17.18 -10.95
CA SER A 187 -16.95 17.28 -9.64
C SER A 187 -16.04 17.98 -8.62
N LEU A 188 -16.66 18.57 -7.62
CA LEU A 188 -16.03 19.35 -6.56
C LEU A 188 -16.15 18.59 -5.23
N ILE A 189 -15.01 18.25 -4.61
CA ILE A 189 -14.94 17.52 -3.33
C ILE A 189 -14.20 18.39 -2.32
N THR A 190 -14.95 19.09 -1.45
CA THR A 190 -14.35 20.13 -0.59
C THR A 190 -14.79 20.14 0.85
N ASP A 191 -13.90 20.59 1.72
CA ASP A 191 -14.23 20.86 3.13
C ASP A 191 -14.82 19.63 3.86
N ASN A 192 -14.44 18.42 3.43
CA ASN A 192 -14.83 17.16 4.07
C ASN A 192 -13.79 16.72 5.10
N GLY A 193 -14.16 15.79 5.98
CA GLY A 193 -13.23 15.09 6.86
C GLY A 193 -12.15 14.38 6.06
N LYS A 194 -12.55 13.43 5.20
CA LYS A 194 -11.68 12.72 4.24
C LYS A 194 -12.19 12.84 2.80
N GLY A 195 -11.28 12.71 1.84
CA GLY A 195 -11.63 12.66 0.41
C GLY A 195 -12.24 11.31 0.03
N LEU A 196 -11.51 10.51 -0.75
CA LEU A 196 -11.92 9.19 -1.17
C LEU A 196 -11.22 8.12 -0.34
N PHE A 197 -12.00 7.18 0.21
CA PHE A 197 -11.49 6.06 0.99
C PHE A 197 -12.14 4.76 0.51
N GLN A 198 -11.31 3.83 0.05
CA GLN A 198 -11.71 2.47 -0.29
C GLN A 198 -10.95 1.47 0.59
N PHE A 199 -11.70 0.66 1.32
CA PHE A 199 -11.13 -0.40 2.15
C PHE A 199 -11.86 -1.73 1.95
N SER A 200 -11.08 -2.80 1.77
CA SER A 200 -11.58 -4.17 1.68
C SER A 200 -11.02 -4.99 2.82
N ARG A 201 -11.90 -5.60 3.63
CA ARG A 201 -11.49 -6.44 4.76
C ARG A 201 -10.77 -7.69 4.29
N ASP A 202 -11.28 -8.34 3.24
CA ASP A 202 -10.58 -9.44 2.58
C ASP A 202 -9.68 -8.89 1.47
N MET A 203 -8.42 -8.66 1.80
CA MET A 203 -7.42 -8.23 0.85
C MET A 203 -6.76 -9.41 0.14
N ARG A 204 -6.94 -10.67 0.53
CA ARG A 204 -6.19 -11.79 -0.08
C ARG A 204 -6.97 -12.54 -1.15
N SER A 205 -8.29 -12.62 -1.00
CA SER A 205 -9.16 -13.40 -1.87
C SER A 205 -10.48 -12.67 -2.10
N SER A 206 -10.40 -11.45 -2.64
CA SER A 206 -11.61 -10.71 -2.98
C SER A 206 -12.21 -11.18 -4.30
N ASN A 207 -13.53 -11.17 -4.33
CA ASN A 207 -14.32 -11.42 -5.53
C ASN A 207 -14.74 -10.12 -6.22
N ASN A 208 -14.19 -8.97 -5.80
CA ASN A 208 -14.56 -7.64 -6.27
C ASN A 208 -13.35 -6.96 -6.92
N LEU A 209 -13.52 -6.55 -8.19
CA LEU A 209 -12.54 -5.86 -9.01
C LEU A 209 -12.93 -4.40 -9.15
N PHE A 210 -12.16 -3.49 -8.55
CA PHE A 210 -12.41 -2.05 -8.60
C PHE A 210 -11.68 -1.35 -9.74
N HIS A 211 -12.42 -0.47 -10.43
CA HIS A 211 -11.93 0.48 -11.42
C HIS A 211 -12.29 1.90 -10.98
N TRP A 212 -11.30 2.77 -10.83
CA TRP A 212 -11.48 4.17 -10.47
C TRP A 212 -11.09 5.08 -11.63
N ILE A 213 -11.99 5.97 -12.03
CA ILE A 213 -11.77 6.93 -13.11
C ILE A 213 -12.12 8.32 -12.58
N LEU A 214 -11.12 9.17 -12.42
CA LEU A 214 -11.27 10.55 -11.97
C LEU A 214 -10.81 11.49 -13.07
N GLN A 215 -11.70 12.33 -13.58
CA GLN A 215 -11.44 13.28 -14.66
C GLN A 215 -11.90 14.69 -14.29
N ASP A 216 -11.03 15.68 -14.48
CA ASP A 216 -11.35 17.11 -14.33
C ASP A 216 -11.96 17.48 -12.96
N ASN A 217 -11.63 16.74 -11.90
CA ASN A 217 -12.18 16.99 -10.55
C ASN A 217 -11.29 17.94 -9.74
N THR A 218 -11.91 18.62 -8.76
CA THR A 218 -11.19 19.44 -7.77
C THR A 218 -11.41 18.90 -6.37
N VAL A 219 -10.32 18.53 -5.70
CA VAL A 219 -10.29 18.04 -4.31
C VAL A 219 -9.54 19.05 -3.45
N GLU A 220 -10.25 19.86 -2.66
CA GLU A 220 -9.63 20.95 -1.92
C GLU A 220 -10.14 21.14 -0.49
N ARG A 221 -9.27 21.69 0.37
CA ARG A 221 -9.58 22.05 1.76
C ARG A 221 -10.15 20.90 2.62
N ASN A 222 -9.88 19.64 2.26
CA ASN A 222 -10.26 18.51 3.12
C ASN A 222 -9.32 18.44 4.33
N ASN A 223 -9.85 17.96 5.46
CA ASN A 223 -9.18 18.02 6.77
C ASN A 223 -8.17 16.88 6.99
N GLU A 224 -8.42 15.73 6.38
CA GLU A 224 -7.59 14.53 6.43
C GLU A 224 -7.64 13.79 5.09
N GLY A 225 -6.54 13.14 4.70
CA GLY A 225 -6.52 12.27 3.51
C GLY A 225 -6.78 13.00 2.20
N GLY A 226 -6.87 12.23 1.12
CA GLY A 226 -7.12 12.72 -0.22
C GLY A 226 -7.74 11.64 -1.08
N LEU A 227 -6.94 10.63 -1.38
CA LEU A 227 -7.39 9.43 -2.09
C LEU A 227 -6.62 8.24 -1.52
N ASP A 228 -7.31 7.34 -0.83
CA ASP A 228 -6.73 6.16 -0.20
C ASP A 228 -7.46 4.92 -0.73
N LEU A 229 -6.76 4.19 -1.61
CA LEU A 229 -7.29 3.02 -2.30
C LEU A 229 -6.51 1.77 -1.88
N SER A 230 -7.17 0.91 -1.12
CA SER A 230 -6.68 -0.41 -0.73
C SER A 230 -7.25 -1.48 -1.67
N LEU A 231 -6.53 -1.80 -2.75
CA LEU A 231 -6.98 -2.72 -3.81
C LEU A 231 -6.77 -4.20 -3.40
N PRO A 232 -7.83 -4.99 -3.23
CA PRO A 232 -7.71 -6.37 -2.76
C PRO A 232 -7.08 -7.30 -3.81
N TYR A 233 -6.55 -8.43 -3.36
CA TYR A 233 -5.99 -9.47 -4.22
C TYR A 233 -7.12 -10.35 -4.72
N VAL A 234 -7.15 -10.53 -6.03
CA VAL A 234 -8.23 -11.22 -6.73
C VAL A 234 -7.86 -12.69 -6.89
N TRP A 235 -8.72 -13.60 -6.42
CA TRP A 235 -8.39 -15.04 -6.39
C TRP A 235 -8.27 -15.67 -7.79
N GLN A 236 -9.05 -15.20 -8.77
CA GLN A 236 -8.92 -15.55 -10.19
C GLN A 236 -7.95 -14.59 -10.88
N TYR A 237 -6.68 -14.63 -10.48
CA TYR A 237 -5.67 -13.78 -11.10
C TYR A 237 -5.55 -14.06 -12.61
N ASN A 238 -5.73 -13.01 -13.41
CA ASN A 238 -5.46 -12.98 -14.85
C ASN A 238 -5.10 -11.55 -15.24
N GLU A 239 -4.07 -11.34 -16.07
CA GLU A 239 -3.65 -10.01 -16.54
C GLU A 239 -4.79 -9.20 -17.19
N ASN A 240 -5.78 -9.89 -17.77
CA ASN A 240 -6.98 -9.28 -18.34
C ASN A 240 -7.94 -8.73 -17.26
N TYR A 241 -8.01 -9.37 -16.09
CA TYR A 241 -8.90 -9.01 -14.98
C TYR A 241 -8.09 -8.42 -13.83
N THR A 242 -7.71 -7.15 -13.98
CA THR A 242 -6.86 -6.42 -13.03
C THR A 242 -7.47 -5.07 -12.70
N HIS A 243 -7.21 -4.60 -11.47
CA HIS A 243 -7.69 -3.30 -11.01
C HIS A 243 -7.14 -2.19 -11.91
N SER A 244 -7.88 -1.08 -11.99
CA SER A 244 -7.37 0.09 -12.70
C SER A 244 -7.70 1.39 -12.00
N VAL A 245 -6.74 2.31 -12.01
CA VAL A 245 -6.90 3.68 -11.50
C VAL A 245 -6.45 4.64 -12.59
N PHE A 246 -7.38 5.47 -13.06
CA PHE A 246 -7.17 6.48 -14.10
C PHE A 246 -7.45 7.87 -13.54
N LEU A 247 -6.46 8.74 -13.58
CA LEU A 247 -6.53 10.11 -13.08
C LEU A 247 -6.07 11.07 -14.18
N ALA A 248 -6.98 11.87 -14.70
CA ALA A 248 -6.69 12.87 -15.73
C ALA A 248 -7.14 14.27 -15.28
N ASN A 249 -6.24 15.26 -15.35
CA ASN A 249 -6.53 16.67 -15.13
C ASN A 249 -7.19 17.01 -13.78
N ASN A 250 -6.96 16.22 -12.73
CA ASN A 250 -7.53 16.51 -11.41
C ASN A 250 -6.65 17.50 -10.65
N THR A 251 -7.27 18.34 -9.81
CA THR A 251 -6.58 19.31 -8.96
C THR A 251 -6.76 18.95 -7.49
N PHE A 252 -5.67 18.64 -6.80
CA PHE A 252 -5.60 18.44 -5.35
C PHE A 252 -4.91 19.63 -4.71
N ARG A 253 -5.63 20.47 -3.95
CA ARG A 253 -5.05 21.69 -3.38
C ARG A 253 -5.47 22.03 -1.96
N ASN A 254 -4.56 22.63 -1.19
CA ASN A 254 -4.83 23.15 0.16
C ASN A 254 -5.45 22.12 1.13
N ASN A 255 -5.17 20.83 0.95
CA ASN A 255 -5.65 19.79 1.86
C ASN A 255 -4.73 19.67 3.09
N LYS A 256 -5.28 19.31 4.25
CA LYS A 256 -4.56 19.06 5.50
C LYS A 256 -4.47 17.57 5.78
N ASN A 257 -3.41 17.14 6.49
CA ASN A 257 -3.10 15.72 6.74
C ASN A 257 -3.28 14.86 5.47
N PHE A 258 -2.90 15.42 4.33
CA PHE A 258 -3.15 14.83 3.02
C PHE A 258 -2.35 13.55 2.86
N ALA A 259 -2.97 12.57 2.19
CA ALA A 259 -2.33 11.34 1.76
C ALA A 259 -3.03 10.86 0.49
N PHE A 260 -2.23 10.54 -0.52
CA PHE A 260 -2.67 9.85 -1.72
C PHE A 260 -1.99 8.48 -1.76
N ILE A 261 -2.75 7.42 -1.57
CA ILE A 261 -2.24 6.06 -1.39
C ILE A 261 -2.95 5.14 -2.39
N ILE A 262 -2.16 4.39 -3.16
CA ILE A 262 -2.63 3.27 -3.98
C ILE A 262 -1.87 2.03 -3.52
N ASP A 263 -2.55 1.18 -2.77
CA ASP A 263 -1.95 -0.01 -2.13
C ASP A 263 -2.63 -1.30 -2.62
N GLY A 264 -2.00 -2.43 -2.31
CA GLY A 264 -2.56 -3.76 -2.53
C GLY A 264 -2.11 -4.41 -3.84
N HIS A 265 -3.03 -5.12 -4.50
CA HIS A 265 -2.74 -6.00 -5.63
C HIS A 265 -2.22 -5.28 -6.89
N PHE A 266 -1.79 -6.04 -7.90
CA PHE A 266 -1.42 -5.55 -9.22
C PHE A 266 -2.58 -4.75 -9.85
N ALA A 267 -2.26 -3.56 -10.37
CA ALA A 267 -3.22 -2.67 -11.02
C ALA A 267 -2.58 -1.87 -12.16
N LYS A 268 -3.42 -1.43 -13.11
CA LYS A 268 -3.06 -0.45 -14.14
C LYS A 268 -3.27 0.97 -13.58
N LEU A 269 -2.20 1.75 -13.52
CA LEU A 269 -2.22 3.12 -13.01
C LEU A 269 -1.88 4.11 -14.12
N ASN A 270 -2.76 5.07 -14.38
CA ASN A 270 -2.48 6.18 -15.28
C ASN A 270 -2.75 7.50 -14.58
N MET A 271 -1.73 8.36 -14.51
CA MET A 271 -1.83 9.68 -13.89
C MET A 271 -1.28 10.71 -14.87
N THR A 272 -2.19 11.45 -15.53
CA THR A 272 -1.81 12.43 -16.55
C THR A 272 -2.37 13.81 -16.22
N GLY A 273 -1.55 14.85 -16.28
CA GLY A 273 -2.03 16.24 -16.21
C GLY A 273 -2.57 16.68 -14.84
N ASN A 274 -2.34 15.93 -13.76
CA ASN A 274 -2.88 16.25 -12.44
C ASN A 274 -2.02 17.32 -11.74
N LYS A 275 -2.66 18.13 -10.89
CA LYS A 275 -2.03 19.22 -10.14
C LYS A 275 -2.12 18.97 -8.64
N PHE A 276 -0.98 18.92 -7.96
CA PHE A 276 -0.88 18.83 -6.51
C PHE A 276 -0.26 20.11 -5.98
N LEU A 277 -1.08 20.97 -5.36
CA LEU A 277 -0.69 22.34 -5.00
C LEU A 277 -0.89 22.60 -3.51
N LYS A 278 0.16 23.00 -2.80
CA LYS A 278 0.05 23.53 -1.42
C LYS A 278 -0.65 22.58 -0.44
N ASN A 279 -0.50 21.27 -0.61
CA ASN A 279 -1.04 20.29 0.32
C ASN A 279 -0.10 20.11 1.51
N LYS A 280 -0.67 19.97 2.72
CA LYS A 280 0.07 19.63 3.93
C LYS A 280 -0.15 18.15 4.24
N CYS A 281 0.87 17.34 3.96
CA CYS A 281 0.80 15.89 4.03
C CYS A 281 0.93 15.35 5.46
N LYS A 282 0.33 14.19 5.72
CA LYS A 282 0.51 13.45 6.98
C LYS A 282 1.91 12.85 7.09
N VAL A 283 2.34 12.16 6.04
CA VAL A 283 3.70 11.61 5.89
C VAL A 283 4.30 12.09 4.58
N GLY A 284 3.75 11.68 3.43
CA GLY A 284 4.12 12.18 2.11
C GLY A 284 2.90 12.44 1.23
N LEU A 285 3.13 12.97 0.03
CA LEU A 285 2.06 13.39 -0.88
C LEU A 285 1.43 12.19 -1.61
N VAL A 286 2.19 11.47 -2.44
CA VAL A 286 1.75 10.30 -3.21
C VAL A 286 2.58 9.07 -2.83
N SER A 287 1.91 7.96 -2.55
CA SER A 287 2.50 6.68 -2.17
C SER A 287 1.87 5.53 -2.96
N ILE A 288 2.66 4.85 -3.79
CA ILE A 288 2.23 3.68 -4.56
C ILE A 288 2.87 2.45 -3.93
N ARG A 289 2.05 1.57 -3.34
CA ARG A 289 2.49 0.45 -2.50
C ARG A 289 1.89 -0.89 -2.92
N GLY A 290 2.35 -1.97 -2.27
CA GLY A 290 1.83 -3.32 -2.46
C GLY A 290 2.56 -4.05 -3.58
N MET A 291 1.84 -4.76 -4.46
CA MET A 291 2.42 -5.39 -5.65
C MET A 291 2.81 -4.36 -6.71
N GLU A 292 3.57 -4.79 -7.71
CA GLU A 292 3.96 -3.98 -8.87
C GLU A 292 2.72 -3.43 -9.59
N LYS A 293 2.79 -2.18 -10.04
CA LYS A 293 1.72 -1.54 -10.83
C LYS A 293 2.20 -1.27 -12.24
N LYS A 294 1.39 -1.60 -13.25
CA LYS A 294 1.64 -1.15 -14.62
C LYS A 294 1.31 0.33 -14.70
N MET A 295 2.32 1.19 -14.66
CA MET A 295 2.11 2.61 -14.41
C MET A 295 2.64 3.53 -15.52
N LYS A 296 1.88 4.57 -15.78
CA LYS A 296 2.29 5.73 -16.59
C LYS A 296 1.92 6.99 -15.82
N ILE A 297 2.91 7.80 -15.49
CA ILE A 297 2.73 9.06 -14.76
C ILE A 297 3.41 10.16 -15.57
N ASP A 298 2.60 11.01 -16.22
CA ASP A 298 3.09 12.04 -17.14
C ASP A 298 2.40 13.40 -17.01
N PHE A 299 3.16 14.47 -17.28
CA PHE A 299 2.64 15.85 -17.29
C PHE A 299 1.96 16.31 -15.99
N ASN A 300 2.33 15.75 -14.83
CA ASN A 300 1.77 16.18 -13.54
C ASN A 300 2.60 17.34 -12.96
N GLN A 301 1.91 18.24 -12.24
CA GLN A 301 2.52 19.39 -11.54
C GLN A 301 2.45 19.17 -10.04
N ILE A 302 3.59 19.19 -9.36
CA ILE A 302 3.73 18.99 -7.92
C ILE A 302 4.46 20.18 -7.33
N GLU A 303 3.69 21.11 -6.77
CA GLU A 303 4.19 22.44 -6.38
C GLU A 303 3.83 22.85 -4.95
N ASP A 304 4.80 23.40 -4.24
CA ASP A 304 4.65 23.99 -2.91
C ASP A 304 4.00 23.05 -1.87
N ASN A 305 4.14 21.74 -2.02
CA ASN A 305 3.59 20.78 -1.06
C ASN A 305 4.55 20.58 0.13
N PHE A 306 3.98 20.20 1.26
CA PHE A 306 4.70 19.97 2.51
C PHE A 306 4.57 18.49 2.91
N GLY A 307 5.67 17.74 2.88
CA GLY A 307 5.70 16.33 3.30
C GLY A 307 7.12 15.80 3.43
N LYS A 308 7.30 14.61 4.01
CA LYS A 308 8.58 13.88 4.05
C LYS A 308 8.99 13.42 2.64
N TYR A 309 8.03 13.14 1.77
CA TYR A 309 8.26 12.86 0.36
C TYR A 309 7.14 13.33 -0.54
N MET A 310 7.43 13.59 -1.81
CA MET A 310 6.39 13.94 -2.79
C MET A 310 5.84 12.71 -3.50
N ILE A 311 6.71 11.84 -3.98
CA ILE A 311 6.29 10.57 -4.57
C ILE A 311 7.15 9.44 -4.01
N GLU A 312 6.50 8.40 -3.52
CA GLU A 312 7.12 7.15 -3.10
C GLU A 312 6.56 6.00 -3.93
N PHE A 313 7.46 5.24 -4.55
CA PHE A 313 7.18 3.95 -5.15
C PHE A 313 7.73 2.86 -4.23
N ASN A 314 6.86 2.05 -3.63
CA ASN A 314 7.26 0.99 -2.71
C ASN A 314 6.54 -0.31 -3.06
N ALA A 315 7.02 -0.97 -4.11
CA ALA A 315 6.43 -2.20 -4.59
C ALA A 315 7.21 -3.42 -4.08
N ASN A 316 6.52 -4.29 -3.35
CA ASN A 316 7.02 -5.57 -2.89
C ASN A 316 6.80 -6.65 -3.95
N SER A 317 7.80 -7.51 -4.15
CA SER A 317 7.64 -8.69 -5.01
C SER A 317 6.86 -9.77 -4.28
N GLN A 318 5.84 -10.30 -4.94
CA GLN A 318 5.28 -11.61 -4.61
C GLN A 318 5.00 -12.36 -5.91
N SER A 319 6.05 -12.61 -6.70
CA SER A 319 6.33 -13.92 -7.34
C SER A 319 7.19 -13.79 -8.60
N GLU A 320 7.95 -14.85 -8.85
CA GLU A 320 8.64 -15.26 -10.07
C GLU A 320 7.73 -15.41 -11.32
N ILE A 321 6.59 -14.71 -11.39
CA ILE A 321 5.48 -15.01 -12.32
C ILE A 321 5.28 -13.95 -13.42
N LEU A 322 5.49 -12.65 -13.16
CA LEU A 322 5.00 -11.57 -14.05
C LEU A 322 6.01 -10.99 -15.06
N GLY A 323 7.27 -11.41 -15.02
CA GLY A 323 8.30 -10.80 -15.86
C GLY A 323 8.44 -9.29 -15.63
N PHE A 324 8.72 -8.52 -16.68
CA PHE A 324 8.95 -7.07 -16.58
C PHE A 324 7.63 -6.27 -16.62
N VAL A 325 7.28 -5.63 -15.50
CA VAL A 325 6.12 -4.72 -15.40
C VAL A 325 6.53 -3.29 -15.76
N SER A 326 6.02 -2.78 -16.88
CA SER A 326 6.31 -1.41 -17.33
C SER A 326 5.86 -0.34 -16.33
N ALA A 327 6.79 0.51 -15.92
CA ALA A 327 6.55 1.66 -15.06
C ALA A 327 7.36 2.88 -15.52
N VAL A 328 6.69 4.00 -15.76
CA VAL A 328 7.31 5.21 -16.33
C VAL A 328 6.81 6.46 -15.61
N PHE A 329 7.75 7.31 -15.21
CA PHE A 329 7.52 8.64 -14.65
C PHE A 329 8.24 9.69 -15.52
N VAL A 330 7.50 10.37 -16.39
CA VAL A 330 8.09 11.21 -17.46
C VAL A 330 7.39 12.55 -17.61
N ALA A 331 8.12 13.62 -17.94
CA ALA A 331 7.54 14.94 -18.20
C ALA A 331 6.76 15.54 -17.03
N ASN A 332 7.10 15.18 -15.79
CA ASN A 332 6.49 15.76 -14.60
C ASN A 332 7.32 16.94 -14.07
N GLU A 333 6.65 17.88 -13.43
CA GLU A 333 7.26 19.04 -12.80
C GLU A 333 7.13 18.96 -11.28
N VAL A 334 8.26 18.91 -10.58
CA VAL A 334 8.33 18.83 -9.12
C VAL A 334 9.17 20.00 -8.61
N ARG A 335 8.50 21.04 -8.09
CA ARG A 335 9.16 22.29 -7.69
C ARG A 335 8.65 22.89 -6.39
N GLY A 336 9.53 23.56 -5.65
CA GLY A 336 9.14 24.35 -4.48
C GLY A 336 8.62 23.53 -3.29
N ASN A 337 8.75 22.20 -3.33
CA ASN A 337 8.23 21.34 -2.27
C ASN A 337 9.15 21.36 -1.05
N ARG A 338 8.57 21.20 0.15
CA ARG A 338 9.28 21.38 1.42
C ARG A 338 9.06 20.21 2.36
N GLU A 339 10.08 19.92 3.17
CA GLU A 339 9.98 18.91 4.21
C GLU A 339 9.03 19.38 5.34
N VAL A 340 8.17 18.48 5.82
CA VAL A 340 7.51 18.67 7.12
C VAL A 340 8.51 18.32 8.21
N LYS A 341 9.14 19.34 8.80
CA LYS A 341 9.93 19.18 10.03
C LYS A 341 8.98 18.79 11.16
N VAL A 342 8.90 17.50 11.48
CA VAL A 342 8.21 17.04 12.69
C VAL A 342 9.07 17.47 13.88
N GLU A 343 8.68 18.56 14.55
CA GLU A 343 9.29 18.96 15.81
C GLU A 343 9.15 17.80 16.82
N GLY A 344 10.28 17.32 17.34
CA GLY A 344 10.31 16.47 18.53
C GLY A 344 10.61 14.98 18.36
N ARG A 345 10.90 14.44 17.17
CA ARG A 345 11.36 13.03 17.04
C ARG A 345 12.44 12.87 15.97
N LYS A 346 13.70 12.94 16.39
CA LYS A 346 14.84 12.39 15.65
C LYS A 346 15.36 11.24 16.50
N LEU A 347 14.74 10.07 16.34
CA LEU A 347 15.19 8.85 17.00
C LEU A 347 15.41 7.75 15.96
N GLY A 348 16.63 7.24 15.88
CA GLY A 348 16.92 5.83 15.57
C GLY A 348 17.18 5.43 14.11
N ARG A 349 16.68 6.14 13.10
CA ARG A 349 17.05 5.93 11.69
C ARG A 349 16.82 7.22 10.93
N MET A 350 17.86 7.77 10.30
CA MET A 350 17.70 8.85 9.32
C MET A 350 16.87 8.26 8.17
N SER A 351 15.56 8.51 8.15
CA SER A 351 14.80 8.38 6.92
C SER A 351 14.87 9.73 6.23
N PRO A 352 15.74 9.92 5.23
CA PRO A 352 15.86 11.20 4.58
C PRO A 352 14.57 11.59 3.88
N SER A 353 14.34 12.90 3.76
CA SER A 353 13.27 13.46 2.96
C SER A 353 13.67 13.53 1.49
N PHE A 354 12.75 13.20 0.58
CA PHE A 354 13.07 13.15 -0.86
C PHE A 354 11.93 13.61 -1.76
N ALA A 355 12.23 14.20 -2.92
CA ALA A 355 11.16 14.53 -3.87
C ALA A 355 10.57 13.25 -4.50
N VAL A 356 11.39 12.38 -5.07
CA VAL A 356 10.95 11.10 -5.64
C VAL A 356 11.79 9.95 -5.08
N GLY A 357 11.15 8.94 -4.49
CA GLY A 357 11.85 7.81 -3.89
C GLY A 357 11.36 6.47 -4.41
N PHE A 358 12.31 5.59 -4.65
CA PHE A 358 12.07 4.21 -5.06
C PHE A 358 12.45 3.27 -3.93
N HIS A 359 11.57 2.32 -3.64
CA HIS A 359 11.70 1.30 -2.62
C HIS A 359 11.14 -0.02 -3.16
N GLY A 360 11.52 -1.11 -2.50
CA GLY A 360 11.06 -2.44 -2.88
C GLY A 360 11.84 -2.94 -4.10
N ILE A 361 11.20 -3.52 -5.09
CA ILE A 361 11.88 -4.20 -6.21
C ILE A 361 11.45 -3.71 -7.60
N GLN A 362 10.33 -2.99 -7.71
CA GLN A 362 9.84 -2.54 -9.02
C GLN A 362 10.73 -1.43 -9.57
N ARG A 363 11.11 -1.58 -10.84
CA ARG A 363 11.90 -0.57 -11.56
C ARG A 363 10.98 0.40 -12.26
N VAL A 364 11.19 1.68 -12.01
CA VAL A 364 10.46 2.77 -12.65
C VAL A 364 11.47 3.62 -13.42
N ARG A 365 11.23 3.85 -14.71
CA ARG A 365 12.07 4.73 -15.52
C ARG A 365 11.67 6.19 -15.26
N LEU A 366 12.62 7.03 -14.87
CA LEU A 366 12.39 8.43 -14.56
C LEU A 366 13.17 9.31 -15.54
N ASN A 367 12.51 9.79 -16.60
CA ASN A 367 13.17 10.58 -17.65
C ASN A 367 12.41 11.86 -17.97
N ARG A 368 13.12 12.92 -18.38
CA ARG A 368 12.52 14.20 -18.81
C ARG A 368 11.64 14.87 -17.76
N ASN A 369 11.98 14.75 -16.49
CA ASN A 369 11.30 15.45 -15.41
C ASN A 369 12.04 16.73 -15.02
N LEU A 370 11.29 17.72 -14.55
CA LEU A 370 11.81 19.00 -14.09
C LEU A 370 11.84 19.02 -12.56
N LEU A 371 13.02 18.80 -11.97
CA LEU A 371 13.25 18.80 -10.53
C LEU A 371 13.99 20.10 -10.17
N SER A 372 13.35 21.01 -9.45
CA SER A 372 14.01 22.27 -9.09
C SER A 372 13.47 22.90 -7.82
N ASN A 373 14.37 23.53 -7.04
CA ASN A 373 14.02 24.34 -5.88
C ASN A 373 13.19 23.58 -4.82
N ASN A 374 13.41 22.28 -4.63
CA ASN A 374 12.82 21.52 -3.54
C ASN A 374 13.72 21.66 -2.29
N SER A 375 13.14 21.97 -1.14
CA SER A 375 13.86 22.07 0.14
C SER A 375 13.76 20.75 0.92
N MET A 376 14.05 19.64 0.24
CA MET A 376 14.10 18.28 0.76
C MET A 376 15.58 17.87 0.89
N ASP A 377 15.90 16.81 1.63
CA ASP A 377 17.30 16.35 1.77
C ASP A 377 17.87 15.88 0.42
N PHE A 378 17.06 15.16 -0.37
CA PHE A 378 17.44 14.68 -1.70
C PHE A 378 16.32 14.93 -2.74
N GLU A 379 16.68 15.03 -4.01
CA GLU A 379 15.70 15.07 -5.10
C GLU A 379 15.25 13.64 -5.46
N ILE A 380 16.20 12.70 -5.54
CA ILE A 380 15.90 11.29 -5.86
C ILE A 380 16.52 10.36 -4.83
N LEU A 381 15.75 9.35 -4.41
CA LEU A 381 16.23 8.22 -3.61
C LEU A 381 16.12 6.90 -4.39
N CYS A 382 17.24 6.23 -4.62
CA CYS A 382 17.37 5.03 -5.45
C CYS A 382 17.29 3.72 -4.65
N GLY A 383 16.34 3.57 -3.72
CA GLY A 383 16.21 2.42 -2.80
C GLY A 383 15.64 1.12 -3.39
N VAL A 384 15.78 0.90 -4.70
CA VAL A 384 15.36 -0.35 -5.35
C VAL A 384 16.32 -1.47 -4.96
N LYS A 385 15.79 -2.54 -4.38
CA LYS A 385 16.53 -3.74 -4.01
C LYS A 385 16.81 -4.57 -5.27
N ASN A 386 18.08 -4.62 -5.66
CA ASN A 386 18.53 -5.42 -6.80
C ASN A 386 19.39 -6.60 -6.32
N ALA A 387 19.17 -7.77 -6.91
CA ALA A 387 20.05 -8.93 -6.69
C ALA A 387 21.41 -8.80 -7.42
N ARG A 388 21.52 -7.86 -8.38
CA ARG A 388 22.71 -7.61 -9.19
C ARG A 388 23.12 -6.14 -9.12
N ILE A 389 24.39 -5.88 -8.81
CA ILE A 389 24.96 -4.53 -8.71
C ILE A 389 24.98 -3.79 -10.06
N HIS A 390 25.03 -4.53 -11.18
CA HIS A 390 25.24 -3.96 -12.52
C HIS A 390 23.97 -3.49 -13.26
N GLU A 391 22.80 -3.50 -12.61
CA GLU A 391 21.56 -3.04 -13.23
C GLU A 391 21.14 -1.71 -12.60
N PRO A 392 21.62 -0.56 -13.12
CA PRO A 392 21.32 0.74 -12.55
C PRO A 392 19.86 1.14 -12.75
N LEU A 393 19.39 2.04 -11.91
CA LEU A 393 18.11 2.72 -12.09
C LEU A 393 18.29 3.84 -13.13
N ASP A 394 17.47 3.82 -14.17
CA ASP A 394 17.47 4.82 -15.24
C ASP A 394 16.77 6.09 -14.76
N ILE A 395 17.57 7.10 -14.41
CA ILE A 395 17.16 8.44 -13.99
C ILE A 395 17.76 9.50 -14.93
N SER A 396 17.92 9.13 -16.20
CA SER A 396 18.53 9.96 -17.23
C SER A 396 17.56 11.02 -17.79
N GLU A 397 18.09 11.99 -18.51
CA GLU A 397 17.36 13.07 -19.16
C GLU A 397 16.52 13.94 -18.21
N ASN A 398 16.91 14.13 -16.95
CA ASN A 398 16.19 15.01 -16.03
C ASN A 398 16.88 16.37 -15.86
N TRP A 399 16.10 17.40 -15.54
CA TRP A 399 16.59 18.70 -15.11
C TRP A 399 16.70 18.70 -13.59
N TRP A 400 17.87 19.11 -13.08
CA TRP A 400 18.21 19.04 -11.66
C TRP A 400 18.29 20.43 -10.99
N GLY A 401 17.90 21.50 -11.69
CA GLY A 401 18.10 22.88 -11.22
C GLY A 401 19.52 23.42 -11.37
N THR A 402 20.48 22.58 -11.79
CA THR A 402 21.89 22.93 -12.02
C THR A 402 22.48 22.01 -13.09
N THR A 403 23.51 22.48 -13.78
CA THR A 403 24.30 21.69 -14.73
C THR A 403 25.61 21.21 -14.12
N ASP A 404 25.91 21.58 -12.86
CA ASP A 404 27.11 21.12 -12.17
C ASP A 404 26.93 19.67 -11.71
N VAL A 405 27.81 18.80 -12.20
CA VAL A 405 27.79 17.35 -11.98
C VAL A 405 27.94 17.00 -10.49
N LEU A 406 28.77 17.75 -9.75
CA LEU A 406 29.00 17.46 -8.33
C LEU A 406 27.73 17.76 -7.51
N GLN A 407 27.10 18.91 -7.78
CA GLN A 407 25.81 19.25 -7.16
C GLN A 407 24.68 18.31 -7.55
N ILE A 408 24.68 17.79 -8.79
CA ILE A 408 23.69 16.78 -9.20
C ILE A 408 23.88 15.50 -8.39
N ARG A 409 25.13 15.05 -8.21
CA ARG A 409 25.43 13.85 -7.41
C ARG A 409 25.00 14.00 -5.95
N GLU A 410 25.22 15.16 -5.33
CA GLU A 410 24.79 15.43 -3.95
C GLU A 410 23.26 15.40 -3.77
N ARG A 411 22.49 15.67 -4.83
CA ARG A 411 21.01 15.63 -4.81
C ARG A 411 20.43 14.22 -4.97
N ILE A 412 21.25 13.23 -5.29
CA ILE A 412 20.84 11.85 -5.53
C ILE A 412 21.34 11.00 -4.36
N PHE A 413 20.42 10.24 -3.74
CA PHE A 413 20.76 9.26 -2.73
C PHE A 413 20.75 7.85 -3.34
N ASP A 414 21.90 7.25 -3.55
CA ASP A 414 22.05 5.98 -4.26
C ASP A 414 22.99 4.97 -3.56
N PHE A 415 23.45 3.96 -4.31
CA PHE A 415 24.39 2.95 -3.81
C PHE A 415 25.66 3.54 -3.18
N ASP A 416 26.14 4.70 -3.65
CA ASP A 416 27.34 5.34 -3.11
C ASP A 416 27.07 6.00 -1.75
N ASP A 417 25.82 6.29 -1.40
CA ASP A 417 25.42 6.74 -0.06
C ASP A 417 25.13 5.55 0.87
N TRP A 418 24.35 4.60 0.37
CA TRP A 418 23.93 3.41 1.11
C TRP A 418 24.03 2.16 0.23
N ASN A 419 24.90 1.23 0.62
CA ASN A 419 25.22 0.02 -0.16
C ASN A 419 24.03 -0.94 -0.40
N GLY A 420 22.90 -0.73 0.26
CA GLY A 420 21.66 -1.49 0.04
C GLY A 420 20.81 -1.01 -1.12
N TYR A 421 21.15 0.11 -1.76
CA TYR A 421 20.35 0.79 -2.78
C TYR A 421 20.85 0.47 -4.20
N ALA A 422 20.16 0.94 -5.24
CA ALA A 422 20.61 0.80 -6.63
C ALA A 422 21.47 1.98 -7.06
N VAL A 423 22.37 1.77 -8.03
CA VAL A 423 23.14 2.86 -8.66
C VAL A 423 22.21 3.71 -9.53
N GLY A 424 22.22 5.03 -9.35
CA GLY A 424 21.41 5.96 -10.14
C GLY A 424 22.13 6.45 -11.40
N ALA A 425 21.68 6.04 -12.59
CA ALA A 425 22.22 6.52 -13.86
C ALA A 425 21.56 7.85 -14.27
N PHE A 426 22.16 8.98 -13.89
CA PHE A 426 21.62 10.33 -14.16
C PHE A 426 22.13 11.00 -15.43
N ARG A 427 23.07 10.37 -16.15
CA ARG A 427 23.63 10.88 -17.40
C ARG A 427 23.01 10.15 -18.61
N PRO A 428 22.67 10.86 -19.69
CA PRO A 428 22.75 12.32 -19.86
C PRO A 428 21.69 13.05 -19.01
N TYR A 429 21.84 14.36 -18.78
CA TYR A 429 20.89 15.21 -18.04
C TYR A 429 20.50 16.44 -18.87
N LEU A 430 19.36 17.08 -18.57
CA LEU A 430 18.90 18.26 -19.30
C LEU A 430 19.76 19.50 -18.98
N LEU A 431 20.05 20.32 -20.00
CA LEU A 431 20.84 21.56 -19.85
C LEU A 431 19.97 22.77 -19.51
N GLU A 432 18.67 22.68 -19.77
CA GLU A 432 17.70 23.74 -19.58
C GLU A 432 16.47 23.22 -18.84
N PRO A 433 15.71 24.07 -18.13
CA PRO A 433 14.48 23.69 -17.42
C PRO A 433 13.30 23.46 -18.38
N LEU A 434 13.49 22.66 -19.44
CA LEU A 434 12.51 22.36 -20.48
C LEU A 434 12.46 20.85 -20.72
N VAL A 435 11.26 20.27 -20.74
CA VAL A 435 11.05 18.82 -20.93
C VAL A 435 11.62 18.32 -22.27
N ASP A 436 11.52 19.14 -23.31
CA ASP A 436 12.06 18.87 -24.65
C ASP A 436 13.41 19.58 -24.89
N GLY A 437 14.10 19.95 -23.81
CA GLY A 437 15.41 20.60 -23.86
C GLY A 437 16.54 19.70 -24.37
N SER A 438 17.68 20.32 -24.67
CA SER A 438 18.88 19.59 -25.07
C SER A 438 19.51 18.85 -23.87
N THR A 439 20.11 17.70 -24.15
CA THR A 439 20.75 16.84 -23.14
C THR A 439 22.28 16.97 -23.19
N SER A 440 22.93 16.71 -22.05
CA SER A 440 24.39 16.65 -21.95
C SER A 440 24.98 15.43 -22.68
N LEU A 441 26.29 15.45 -22.92
CA LEU A 441 26.98 14.32 -23.56
C LEU A 441 26.93 13.08 -22.66
N GLN A 442 26.65 11.92 -23.27
CA GLN A 442 26.56 10.63 -22.57
C GLN A 442 27.90 10.17 -21.99
N TRP A 443 29.02 10.57 -22.61
CA TRP A 443 30.36 10.13 -22.24
C TRP A 443 31.24 11.31 -21.87
N GLU A 444 31.45 11.50 -20.57
CA GLU A 444 32.58 12.24 -20.04
C GLU A 444 33.42 11.25 -19.22
N PRO A 445 34.75 11.24 -19.37
CA PRO A 445 35.63 10.41 -18.56
C PRO A 445 35.52 10.90 -17.12
N SER A 446 34.72 10.22 -16.31
CA SER A 446 34.70 10.43 -14.87
C SER A 446 36.13 10.21 -14.35
N GLY A 447 36.72 11.24 -13.73
CA GLY A 447 37.74 11.02 -12.71
C GLY A 447 37.23 9.98 -11.69
N PRO A 448 38.13 9.33 -10.92
CA PRO A 448 37.85 8.09 -10.20
C PRO A 448 36.51 8.17 -9.48
N GLY A 449 35.61 7.25 -9.86
CA GLY A 449 34.19 7.35 -9.56
C GLY A 449 33.89 7.41 -8.07
N GLY A 450 33.01 8.36 -7.71
CA GLY A 450 32.21 8.37 -6.47
C GLY A 450 32.95 8.51 -5.14
N PHE A 451 34.25 8.20 -5.10
CA PHE A 451 35.03 8.16 -3.89
C PHE A 451 35.70 9.50 -3.65
N GLU A 452 35.19 10.24 -2.68
CA GLU A 452 35.84 11.46 -2.21
C GLU A 452 37.10 11.07 -1.42
N SER A 453 38.27 11.30 -2.00
CA SER A 453 39.54 11.11 -1.31
C SER A 453 39.94 12.42 -0.61
N GLY A 454 39.34 12.69 0.54
CA GLY A 454 39.56 13.91 1.31
C GLY A 454 39.33 13.70 2.81
N ASP A 455 38.69 14.68 3.46
CA ASP A 455 38.29 14.57 4.88
C ASP A 455 37.03 13.74 5.10
N GLU A 456 36.17 13.67 4.07
CA GLU A 456 34.98 12.82 4.00
C GLU A 456 35.26 11.63 3.10
N LEU A 457 35.12 10.40 3.63
CA LEU A 457 35.27 9.15 2.88
C LEU A 457 33.89 8.51 2.69
N GLY A 458 33.64 7.98 1.49
CA GLY A 458 32.35 7.38 1.17
C GLY A 458 32.26 6.87 -0.27
N GLY A 459 31.31 5.97 -0.54
CA GLY A 459 31.02 5.44 -1.86
C GLY A 459 31.82 4.21 -2.27
N ARG A 460 31.69 3.83 -3.54
CA ARG A 460 32.45 2.72 -4.14
C ARG A 460 33.91 3.08 -4.31
N LEU A 461 34.79 2.26 -3.77
CA LEU A 461 36.23 2.39 -3.93
C LEU A 461 36.65 1.83 -5.31
N PRO A 462 37.05 2.68 -6.29
CA PRO A 462 37.37 2.21 -7.64
C PRO A 462 38.79 1.63 -7.74
N SER A 463 39.69 2.05 -6.85
CA SER A 463 41.10 1.66 -6.81
C SER A 463 41.56 1.43 -5.38
N SER A 464 42.50 0.51 -5.19
CA SER A 464 43.05 0.19 -3.87
C SER A 464 43.56 1.43 -3.13
N LEU A 465 43.21 1.55 -1.85
CA LEU A 465 43.47 2.72 -1.01
C LEU A 465 44.15 2.30 0.30
N THR A 466 45.09 3.12 0.76
CA THR A 466 45.72 2.97 2.08
C THR A 466 45.44 4.20 2.93
N LEU A 467 44.80 3.98 4.08
CA LEU A 467 44.54 5.02 5.09
C LEU A 467 45.68 5.05 6.10
N PHE A 468 46.25 6.24 6.29
CA PHE A 468 47.35 6.50 7.23
C PHE A 468 46.84 7.24 8.47
N PRO A 469 47.50 7.09 9.64
CA PRO A 469 47.12 7.83 10.85
C PRO A 469 47.27 9.34 10.64
N ARG A 470 46.28 10.11 11.11
CA ARG A 470 46.24 11.57 11.00
C ARG A 470 45.74 12.19 12.31
N ARG A 471 45.96 13.51 12.49
CA ARG A 471 45.57 14.23 13.71
C ARG A 471 44.06 14.30 13.94
N ASN A 472 43.29 14.40 12.85
CA ASN A 472 41.83 14.44 12.89
C ASN A 472 41.28 13.09 12.43
N PRO A 473 40.24 12.52 13.06
CA PRO A 473 39.66 11.25 12.63
C PRO A 473 39.08 11.35 11.21
N TYR A 474 39.06 10.23 10.46
CA TYR A 474 38.33 10.13 9.19
C TYR A 474 36.84 10.18 9.43
N ILE A 475 36.14 11.07 8.72
CA ILE A 475 34.69 11.23 8.85
C ILE A 475 34.03 10.44 7.72
N ILE A 476 33.16 9.51 8.10
CA ILE A 476 32.49 8.60 7.17
C ILE A 476 31.00 8.89 7.23
N ASN A 477 30.54 9.70 6.27
CA ASN A 477 29.14 10.11 6.16
C ASN A 477 28.32 9.19 5.24
N ARG A 478 28.99 8.35 4.44
CA ARG A 478 28.41 7.44 3.43
C ARG A 478 29.06 6.07 3.53
N ASP A 479 28.35 5.04 3.11
CA ASP A 479 28.88 3.67 3.16
C ASP A 479 30.14 3.52 2.30
N ILE A 480 31.18 2.91 2.85
CA ILE A 480 32.38 2.56 2.09
C ILE A 480 32.19 1.19 1.49
N THR A 481 32.25 1.07 0.17
CA THR A 481 32.15 -0.21 -0.53
C THR A 481 33.48 -0.56 -1.21
N VAL A 482 34.18 -1.59 -0.71
CA VAL A 482 35.41 -2.11 -1.33
C VAL A 482 35.04 -3.02 -2.48
N MET A 483 35.23 -2.56 -3.73
CA MET A 483 34.86 -3.31 -4.93
C MET A 483 35.71 -4.59 -5.11
N PRO A 484 35.20 -5.62 -5.82
CA PRO A 484 35.95 -6.84 -6.10
C PRO A 484 37.30 -6.55 -6.76
N GLY A 485 38.36 -7.22 -6.30
CA GLY A 485 39.74 -7.02 -6.79
C GLY A 485 40.45 -5.78 -6.24
N GLN A 486 39.79 -4.95 -5.42
CA GLN A 486 40.42 -3.81 -4.75
C GLN A 486 40.75 -4.12 -3.29
N THR A 487 41.80 -3.48 -2.76
CA THR A 487 42.22 -3.61 -1.37
C THR A 487 42.08 -2.27 -0.62
N LEU A 488 41.35 -2.27 0.49
CA LEU A 488 41.36 -1.19 1.48
C LEU A 488 42.33 -1.56 2.60
N THR A 489 43.41 -0.80 2.76
CA THR A 489 44.41 -1.00 3.81
C THR A 489 44.26 0.08 4.87
N ILE A 490 44.03 -0.31 6.12
CA ILE A 490 43.91 0.58 7.27
C ILE A 490 45.15 0.39 8.14
N ALA A 491 46.01 1.41 8.18
CA ALA A 491 47.23 1.38 8.98
C ALA A 491 46.93 1.48 10.49
N ALA A 492 47.88 1.02 11.31
CA ALA A 492 47.80 1.15 12.76
C ALA A 492 47.66 2.61 13.22
N GLY A 493 46.85 2.85 14.25
CA GLY A 493 46.60 4.19 14.81
C GLY A 493 45.62 5.06 14.02
N VAL A 494 44.94 4.51 13.01
CA VAL A 494 43.88 5.22 12.28
C VAL A 494 42.61 5.32 13.14
N GLN A 495 42.05 6.52 13.22
CA GLN A 495 40.77 6.79 13.88
C GLN A 495 39.70 7.12 12.84
N MET A 496 38.52 6.50 12.96
CA MET A 496 37.38 6.67 12.06
C MET A 496 36.11 6.93 12.86
N GLU A 497 35.34 7.92 12.40
CA GLU A 497 34.05 8.31 12.96
C GLU A 497 32.94 8.12 11.93
N PHE A 498 31.98 7.27 12.27
CA PHE A 498 30.88 6.89 11.38
C PHE A 498 29.61 7.65 11.70
N ALA A 499 28.92 8.14 10.66
CA ALA A 499 27.56 8.63 10.79
C ALA A 499 26.59 7.49 11.19
N PRO A 500 25.41 7.82 11.78
CA PRO A 500 24.44 6.82 12.21
C PRO A 500 24.02 5.87 11.07
N GLY A 501 24.10 4.56 11.31
CA GLY A 501 23.73 3.52 10.34
C GLY A 501 24.73 3.27 9.19
N VAL A 502 25.79 4.08 9.07
CA VAL A 502 26.81 3.99 8.02
C VAL A 502 27.90 2.99 8.40
N GLY A 503 28.35 2.18 7.44
CA GLY A 503 29.33 1.11 7.66
C GLY A 503 30.28 0.88 6.49
N ILE A 504 31.00 -0.25 6.55
CA ILE A 504 31.93 -0.69 5.51
C ILE A 504 31.42 -2.01 4.94
N LEU A 505 31.24 -2.08 3.63
CA LEU A 505 30.97 -3.32 2.89
C LEU A 505 32.22 -3.78 2.16
N VAL A 506 32.68 -5.00 2.42
CA VAL A 506 33.92 -5.54 1.83
C VAL A 506 33.60 -6.63 0.80
N LEU A 507 33.55 -6.27 -0.48
CA LEU A 507 33.46 -7.24 -1.60
C LEU A 507 34.84 -7.68 -2.12
N GLY A 508 35.88 -6.88 -1.84
CA GLY A 508 37.28 -7.13 -2.19
C GLY A 508 38.09 -7.65 -1.02
N THR A 509 39.14 -6.92 -0.63
CA THR A 509 40.00 -7.28 0.51
C THR A 509 40.15 -6.10 1.47
N LEU A 510 39.93 -6.34 2.76
CA LEU A 510 40.20 -5.39 3.84
C LEU A 510 41.45 -5.83 4.61
N LYS A 511 42.47 -4.98 4.67
CA LYS A 511 43.70 -5.20 5.46
C LYS A 511 43.74 -4.20 6.61
N ALA A 512 43.36 -4.62 7.81
CA ALA A 512 43.43 -3.81 9.02
C ALA A 512 44.42 -4.45 10.01
N GLN A 513 45.60 -3.86 10.17
CA GLN A 513 46.64 -4.36 11.07
C GLN A 513 46.99 -3.28 12.10
N GLY A 514 46.51 -3.45 13.33
CA GLY A 514 46.83 -2.59 14.48
C GLY A 514 47.98 -3.13 15.34
N PHE A 515 48.62 -2.25 16.11
CA PHE A 515 49.56 -2.64 17.17
C PHE A 515 48.94 -2.37 18.54
N ARG A 516 49.45 -3.01 19.61
CA ARG A 516 48.90 -2.91 20.97
C ARG A 516 48.81 -1.48 21.53
N ASP A 517 49.69 -0.59 21.07
CA ASP A 517 49.71 0.83 21.46
C ASP A 517 49.18 1.76 20.33
N LEU A 518 48.85 1.20 19.16
CA LEU A 518 48.35 1.90 17.97
C LEU A 518 47.22 1.09 17.36
N GLU A 519 46.15 0.93 18.12
CA GLU A 519 44.94 0.24 17.67
C GLU A 519 44.21 1.07 16.62
N ILE A 520 43.40 0.40 15.78
CA ILE A 520 42.51 1.06 14.83
C ILE A 520 41.22 1.34 15.57
N GLU A 521 40.86 2.62 15.71
CA GLU A 521 39.67 3.03 16.46
C GLU A 521 38.51 3.32 15.48
N MET A 522 37.42 2.56 15.60
CA MET A 522 36.18 2.78 14.85
C MET A 522 35.09 3.14 15.85
N ARG A 523 34.55 4.35 15.77
CA ARG A 523 33.56 4.83 16.73
C ARG A 523 32.40 5.56 16.05
N PRO A 524 31.21 5.58 16.67
CA PRO A 524 30.12 6.42 16.19
C PRO A 524 30.49 7.90 16.32
N ARG A 525 30.01 8.71 15.39
CA ARG A 525 30.17 10.16 15.45
C ARG A 525 29.34 10.71 16.61
N LYS A 526 29.96 11.56 17.43
CA LYS A 526 29.25 12.29 18.48
C LYS A 526 28.33 13.33 17.82
N ALA A 527 27.03 13.24 18.08
CA ALA A 527 26.11 14.25 17.58
C ALA A 527 26.47 15.62 18.18
N SER A 528 26.40 16.68 17.38
CA SER A 528 26.48 18.05 17.91
C SER A 528 25.41 18.24 18.99
N PRO A 529 25.67 18.99 20.07
CA PRO A 529 24.70 19.25 21.13
C PRO A 529 23.61 20.21 20.65
N ALA A 530 22.85 19.82 19.63
CA ALA A 530 21.65 20.48 19.18
C ALA A 530 20.46 19.64 19.61
N GLN A 531 19.81 20.16 20.65
CA GLN A 531 18.51 19.78 21.20
C GLN A 531 18.48 18.44 21.94
N LYS A 532 18.64 18.57 23.27
CA LYS A 532 18.02 17.68 24.25
C LYS A 532 16.61 17.34 23.79
N GLN A 533 16.39 16.16 23.24
CA GLN A 533 15.07 15.55 23.30
C GLN A 533 14.92 15.03 24.72
N GLN A 534 14.54 15.93 25.62
CA GLN A 534 13.70 15.50 26.71
C GLN A 534 12.50 14.85 26.04
N TYR A 535 12.28 13.57 26.29
CA TYR A 535 10.95 13.00 26.17
C TYR A 535 10.08 13.80 27.13
N SER A 536 9.58 14.95 26.69
CA SER A 536 8.53 15.65 27.41
C SER A 536 7.33 14.73 27.32
N ALA A 537 7.03 14.09 28.45
CA ALA A 537 5.74 13.48 28.69
C ALA A 537 4.68 14.60 28.77
N GLU A 538 4.45 15.29 27.66
CA GLU A 538 3.45 16.36 27.54
C GLU A 538 2.66 16.14 26.26
N SER A 539 1.72 15.21 26.33
CA SER A 539 0.33 15.57 26.57
C SER A 539 -0.42 14.25 26.73
N ALA A 540 -1.38 14.18 27.64
CA ALA A 540 -2.19 13.01 27.89
C ALA A 540 -3.08 12.68 26.67
N LYS A 541 -2.49 12.22 25.58
CA LYS A 541 -3.17 11.29 24.68
C LYS A 541 -3.32 10.00 25.47
N THR A 542 -4.55 9.51 25.56
CA THR A 542 -4.86 8.20 26.11
C THR A 542 -3.98 7.17 25.41
N LYS A 543 -2.94 6.67 26.10
CA LYS A 543 -2.12 5.57 25.59
C LYS A 543 -3.04 4.38 25.34
N LEU A 544 -3.08 3.91 24.10
CA LEU A 544 -3.94 2.79 23.71
C LEU A 544 -3.27 1.44 24.00
N VAL A 545 -1.98 1.44 24.33
CA VAL A 545 -1.20 0.25 24.66
C VAL A 545 -0.59 0.36 26.06
N ARG A 546 -0.46 -0.78 26.74
CA ARG A 546 0.33 -0.92 27.98
C ARG A 546 1.02 -2.28 28.04
N LEU A 547 2.10 -2.34 28.82
CA LEU A 547 2.70 -3.61 29.23
C LEU A 547 2.19 -3.93 30.63
N CYS A 548 1.75 -5.16 30.85
CA CYS A 548 1.30 -5.61 32.16
C CYS A 548 1.94 -6.93 32.57
N THR A 549 2.54 -6.94 33.75
CA THR A 549 2.90 -8.17 34.47
C THR A 549 1.91 -8.50 35.58
N SER A 550 1.85 -9.80 35.91
CA SER A 550 1.01 -10.37 36.97
C SER A 550 1.36 -9.91 38.38
N GLN A 551 2.54 -9.32 38.57
CA GLN A 551 3.08 -8.97 39.89
C GLN A 551 2.54 -7.63 40.39
N ASP A 552 2.22 -6.69 39.48
CA ASP A 552 1.89 -5.29 39.82
C ASP A 552 0.42 -4.92 39.53
N ASN A 553 -0.45 -5.91 39.26
CA ASN A 553 -1.87 -5.75 38.93
C ASN A 553 -2.12 -4.71 37.80
N CYS A 554 -1.17 -4.60 36.86
CA CYS A 554 -1.14 -3.62 35.77
C CYS A 554 -1.25 -2.14 36.19
N THR A 555 -0.85 -1.78 37.41
CA THR A 555 -0.99 -0.40 37.93
C THR A 555 0.18 0.51 37.55
N ASN A 556 1.36 -0.07 37.27
CA ASN A 556 2.56 0.68 36.97
C ASN A 556 2.68 0.97 35.46
N VAL A 557 2.51 2.24 35.09
CA VAL A 557 2.52 2.71 33.68
C VAL A 557 3.93 2.68 33.06
N TYR A 558 4.97 2.51 33.87
CA TYR A 558 6.38 2.53 33.46
C TYR A 558 7.07 1.17 33.53
N GLU A 559 6.31 0.07 33.41
CA GLU A 559 6.94 -1.24 33.19
C GLU A 559 7.64 -1.26 31.82
N ARG A 560 8.91 -1.67 31.83
CA ARG A 560 9.71 -1.90 30.62
C ARG A 560 9.52 -3.30 30.05
N LYS A 561 8.81 -4.16 30.78
CA LYS A 561 8.56 -5.55 30.39
C LYS A 561 7.17 -5.96 30.80
N GLY A 562 6.48 -6.73 29.97
CA GLY A 562 5.16 -7.23 30.30
C GLY A 562 4.41 -7.76 29.09
N TYR A 563 3.24 -8.33 29.35
CA TYR A 563 2.32 -8.72 28.28
C TYR A 563 1.66 -7.49 27.69
N LEU A 564 1.58 -7.46 26.36
CA LEU A 564 0.98 -6.37 25.62
C LEU A 564 -0.54 -6.39 25.76
N GLU A 565 -1.12 -5.28 26.21
CA GLU A 565 -2.56 -5.07 26.25
C GLU A 565 -2.95 -3.81 25.46
N TYR A 566 -4.06 -3.94 24.73
CA TYR A 566 -4.68 -2.89 23.93
C TYR A 566 -5.98 -2.40 24.58
N TYR A 567 -6.18 -1.08 24.64
CA TYR A 567 -7.37 -0.48 25.21
C TYR A 567 -8.49 -0.37 24.18
N ASN A 568 -9.52 -1.20 24.34
CA ASN A 568 -10.70 -1.13 23.50
C ASN A 568 -11.62 0.00 23.98
N GLN A 569 -11.70 1.09 23.22
CA GLN A 569 -12.50 2.27 23.57
C GLN A 569 -14.02 1.98 23.63
N THR A 570 -14.50 1.04 22.82
CA THR A 570 -15.94 0.71 22.74
C THR A 570 -16.40 -0.08 23.95
N THR A 571 -15.61 -1.08 24.36
CA THR A 571 -15.92 -1.92 25.53
C THR A 571 -15.34 -1.36 26.83
N ARG A 572 -14.51 -0.30 26.74
CA ARG A 572 -13.74 0.30 27.85
C ARG A 572 -12.91 -0.73 28.64
N GLN A 573 -12.37 -1.72 27.94
CA GLN A 573 -11.64 -2.86 28.53
C GLN A 573 -10.23 -2.95 27.94
N TRP A 574 -9.26 -3.30 28.79
CA TRP A 574 -7.91 -3.70 28.35
C TRP A 574 -7.94 -5.16 27.89
N VAL A 575 -7.48 -5.40 26.67
CA VAL A 575 -7.52 -6.70 26.01
C VAL A 575 -6.08 -7.13 25.68
N PRO A 576 -5.62 -8.29 26.16
CA PRO A 576 -4.29 -8.79 25.81
C PRO A 576 -4.22 -9.14 24.32
N ILE A 577 -3.04 -9.02 23.71
CA ILE A 577 -2.84 -9.37 22.30
C ILE A 577 -2.22 -10.77 22.20
N CYS A 578 -2.87 -11.67 21.47
CA CYS A 578 -2.26 -12.90 21.00
C CYS A 578 -2.04 -12.79 19.48
N ASP A 579 -0.80 -12.64 19.05
CA ASP A 579 -0.49 -12.62 17.63
C ASP A 579 0.72 -13.52 17.37
N SER A 580 0.46 -14.69 16.79
CA SER A 580 1.50 -15.66 16.44
C SER A 580 2.53 -15.09 15.45
N HIS A 581 2.14 -14.11 14.64
CA HIS A 581 3.00 -13.47 13.64
C HIS A 581 3.40 -12.05 14.05
N PHE A 582 3.33 -11.73 15.34
CA PHE A 582 3.87 -10.47 15.83
C PHE A 582 5.35 -10.35 15.46
N THR A 583 5.76 -9.17 15.01
CA THR A 583 7.12 -8.93 14.52
C THR A 583 7.88 -7.98 15.44
N GLU A 584 9.21 -8.01 15.35
CA GLU A 584 10.08 -7.07 16.07
C GLU A 584 9.70 -5.61 15.78
N ARG A 585 9.39 -5.27 14.53
CA ARG A 585 8.90 -3.93 14.12
C ARG A 585 7.63 -3.50 14.87
N ASN A 586 6.74 -4.42 15.19
CA ASN A 586 5.58 -4.10 16.02
C ASN A 586 6.01 -3.77 17.45
N ALA A 587 6.98 -4.52 18.00
CA ALA A 587 7.55 -4.26 19.33
C ALA A 587 8.25 -2.90 19.39
N GLU A 588 9.01 -2.54 18.34
CA GLU A 588 9.68 -1.22 18.19
C GLU A 588 8.67 -0.08 18.31
N VAL A 589 7.53 -0.18 17.59
CA VAL A 589 6.45 0.82 17.64
C VAL A 589 5.84 0.90 19.04
N VAL A 590 5.56 -0.23 19.69
CA VAL A 590 5.00 -0.26 21.04
C VAL A 590 5.95 0.38 22.06
N CYS A 591 7.24 -0.02 22.06
CA CYS A 591 8.22 0.54 22.98
C CYS A 591 8.37 2.06 22.79
N ARG A 592 8.35 2.52 21.54
CA ARG A 592 8.37 3.96 21.22
C ARG A 592 7.09 4.69 21.61
N GLU A 593 5.92 4.08 21.48
CA GLU A 593 4.64 4.65 21.94
C GLU A 593 4.63 4.81 23.47
N LEU A 594 5.25 3.89 24.19
CA LEU A 594 5.38 3.95 25.65
C LEU A 594 6.41 4.98 26.14
N GLY A 595 7.34 5.40 25.27
CA GLY A 595 8.38 6.39 25.53
C GLY A 595 9.79 5.81 25.73
N TYR A 596 9.99 4.54 25.38
CA TYR A 596 11.30 3.86 25.41
C TYR A 596 12.00 3.91 24.04
N ASP A 597 13.28 3.53 24.03
CA ASP A 597 14.04 3.38 22.79
C ASP A 597 13.55 2.15 22.01
N GLY A 598 13.46 2.28 20.68
CA GLY A 598 12.99 1.23 19.79
C GLY A 598 14.08 0.26 19.35
N LEU A 599 15.36 0.54 19.60
CA LEU A 599 16.46 -0.28 19.05
C LEU A 599 16.82 -1.52 19.89
N ASN A 600 16.57 -1.48 21.20
CA ASN A 600 16.84 -2.61 22.10
C ASN A 600 15.52 -3.25 22.53
N THR A 601 14.78 -3.80 21.56
CA THR A 601 13.45 -4.39 21.81
C THR A 601 13.47 -5.88 21.58
N HIS A 602 12.95 -6.63 22.55
CA HIS A 602 12.76 -8.06 22.41
C HIS A 602 11.29 -8.38 22.65
N PHE A 603 10.78 -9.38 21.93
CA PHE A 603 9.46 -9.92 22.17
C PHE A 603 9.51 -11.43 22.26
N TYR A 604 8.58 -11.98 23.02
CA TYR A 604 8.42 -13.41 23.24
C TYR A 604 6.94 -13.74 23.26
N HIS A 605 6.63 -15.00 22.99
CA HIS A 605 5.29 -15.55 23.08
C HIS A 605 5.19 -16.38 24.36
N GLY A 606 4.13 -16.16 25.14
CA GLY A 606 3.99 -16.82 26.44
C GLY A 606 2.54 -16.93 26.92
N VAL A 607 2.26 -17.95 27.73
CA VAL A 607 0.92 -18.18 28.28
C VAL A 607 0.70 -17.29 29.50
N ARG A 608 -0.46 -16.62 29.57
CA ARG A 608 -0.87 -15.86 30.76
C ARG A 608 -1.64 -16.74 31.72
N THR A 609 -1.02 -17.10 32.84
CA THR A 609 -1.64 -17.88 33.94
C THR A 609 -2.77 -17.15 34.67
N GLU A 610 -3.05 -15.89 34.36
CA GLU A 610 -4.19 -15.16 34.93
C GLU A 610 -5.45 -15.30 34.06
N LEU A 611 -5.27 -15.57 32.76
CA LEU A 611 -6.37 -15.85 31.84
C LEU A 611 -6.69 -17.33 31.88
N HIS A 612 -7.71 -17.67 32.65
CA HIS A 612 -8.21 -19.03 32.78
C HIS A 612 -9.72 -19.08 32.53
N PRO A 613 -10.27 -20.25 32.14
CA PRO A 613 -11.72 -20.40 31.89
C PRO A 613 -12.59 -19.99 33.09
N ASN A 614 -12.05 -20.09 34.30
CA ASN A 614 -12.72 -19.74 35.55
C ASN A 614 -12.51 -18.27 35.98
N SER A 615 -11.81 -17.47 35.18
CA SER A 615 -11.64 -16.03 35.44
C SER A 615 -12.94 -15.27 35.10
N LEU A 616 -13.27 -14.26 35.91
CA LEU A 616 -14.49 -13.44 35.74
C LEU A 616 -14.36 -12.41 34.59
N SER A 617 -13.18 -12.28 33.96
CA SER A 617 -12.89 -11.32 32.91
C SER A 617 -13.32 -11.84 31.54
N ARG A 618 -14.59 -11.63 31.20
CA ARG A 618 -15.10 -11.92 29.84
C ARG A 618 -14.64 -10.82 28.88
N ILE A 619 -13.82 -11.20 27.90
CA ILE A 619 -13.42 -10.32 26.78
C ILE A 619 -14.49 -10.42 25.69
N TRP A 620 -15.10 -9.29 25.34
CA TRP A 620 -16.18 -9.22 24.36
C TRP A 620 -15.69 -9.17 22.91
N SER A 621 -14.58 -8.48 22.66
CA SER A 621 -13.98 -8.36 21.33
C SER A 621 -12.45 -8.27 21.45
N TRP A 622 -11.77 -8.94 20.52
CA TRP A 622 -10.32 -8.94 20.43
C TRP A 622 -9.85 -7.96 19.35
N PRO A 623 -8.72 -7.26 19.56
CA PRO A 623 -8.13 -6.43 18.51
C PRO A 623 -7.66 -7.32 17.36
N GLU A 624 -7.91 -6.88 16.13
CA GLU A 624 -7.41 -7.57 14.94
C GLU A 624 -5.87 -7.48 14.90
N PRO A 625 -5.16 -8.48 14.34
CA PRO A 625 -3.70 -8.44 14.22
C PRO A 625 -3.24 -7.25 13.37
N LEU A 626 -2.15 -6.59 13.78
CA LEU A 626 -1.60 -5.39 13.13
C LEU A 626 -0.19 -5.68 12.60
N GLN A 627 0.17 -5.09 11.45
CA GLN A 627 1.49 -5.22 10.85
C GLN A 627 2.11 -3.85 10.65
N CYS A 628 3.01 -3.48 11.55
CA CYS A 628 3.75 -2.23 11.47
C CYS A 628 4.96 -2.36 10.53
N THR A 629 5.36 -1.21 9.98
CA THR A 629 6.62 -1.03 9.24
C THR A 629 7.79 -0.70 10.17
N GLY A 630 7.52 -0.15 11.36
CA GLY A 630 8.50 0.23 12.37
C GLY A 630 8.60 1.74 12.59
N ASP A 631 8.01 2.56 11.72
CA ASP A 631 8.09 4.03 11.75
C ASP A 631 6.82 4.72 12.30
N GLU A 632 5.79 3.93 12.61
CA GLU A 632 4.49 4.41 13.07
C GLU A 632 4.53 5.04 14.48
N THR A 633 3.78 6.12 14.69
CA THR A 633 3.78 6.82 15.98
C THR A 633 3.11 6.05 17.11
N SER A 634 2.17 5.16 16.76
CA SER A 634 1.37 4.35 17.67
C SER A 634 0.92 3.06 16.99
N LEU A 635 0.63 2.02 17.76
CA LEU A 635 0.22 0.72 17.24
C LEU A 635 -1.08 0.81 16.39
N ASP A 636 -2.04 1.64 16.80
CA ASP A 636 -3.30 1.88 16.09
C ASP A 636 -3.13 2.54 14.71
N SER A 637 -1.97 3.16 14.46
CA SER A 637 -1.66 3.71 13.14
C SER A 637 -1.08 2.69 12.15
N CYS A 638 -0.80 1.47 12.62
CA CYS A 638 -0.34 0.38 11.77
C CYS A 638 -1.51 -0.22 10.98
N PRO A 639 -1.27 -0.65 9.73
CA PRO A 639 -2.30 -1.33 8.96
C PRO A 639 -2.64 -2.70 9.57
N LEU A 640 -3.88 -3.12 9.35
CA LEU A 640 -4.33 -4.47 9.70
C LEU A 640 -3.48 -5.51 8.96
N ARG A 641 -3.06 -6.56 9.69
CA ARG A 641 -2.35 -7.71 9.11
C ARG A 641 -3.36 -8.61 8.44
N LEU A 642 -3.57 -8.34 7.16
CA LEU A 642 -4.42 -9.17 6.28
C LEU A 642 -3.74 -10.49 5.91
N ASN A 643 -2.51 -10.69 6.41
CA ASN A 643 -1.62 -11.79 6.11
C ASN A 643 -1.64 -12.89 7.16
N GLY A 644 -2.74 -13.64 7.30
CA GLY A 644 -2.76 -14.84 8.16
C GLY A 644 -4.09 -15.24 8.78
N GLN A 645 -5.18 -14.51 8.53
CA GLN A 645 -6.52 -15.00 8.86
C GLN A 645 -6.99 -15.94 7.76
N LEU A 646 -6.63 -17.20 7.91
CA LEU A 646 -7.22 -18.29 7.14
C LEU A 646 -8.64 -18.55 7.67
N TYR A 647 -9.63 -18.49 6.77
CA TYR A 647 -10.98 -19.03 6.95
C TYR A 647 -11.85 -18.43 8.07
N GLY A 648 -12.46 -17.27 7.83
CA GLY A 648 -13.77 -16.93 8.41
C GLY A 648 -13.84 -16.74 9.94
N HIS A 649 -12.72 -16.63 10.64
CA HIS A 649 -12.71 -16.38 12.08
C HIS A 649 -12.38 -14.90 12.35
N VAL A 650 -13.31 -14.20 13.00
CA VAL A 650 -12.97 -12.97 13.74
C VAL A 650 -11.85 -13.34 14.69
N HIS A 651 -10.74 -12.60 14.66
CA HIS A 651 -9.60 -12.90 15.51
C HIS A 651 -10.07 -13.04 16.96
N LYS A 652 -9.69 -14.16 17.59
CA LYS A 652 -10.05 -14.47 18.95
C LYS A 652 -8.92 -15.29 19.56
N CYS A 653 -8.49 -14.88 20.74
CA CYS A 653 -7.55 -15.66 21.52
C CYS A 653 -8.31 -16.63 22.42
N PHE A 654 -7.80 -17.86 22.51
CA PHE A 654 -8.19 -18.80 23.55
C PHE A 654 -7.42 -18.48 24.84
N TYR A 655 -7.89 -19.00 25.98
CA TYR A 655 -7.26 -18.72 27.28
C TYR A 655 -5.83 -19.30 27.38
N ASP A 656 -5.56 -20.38 26.65
CA ASP A 656 -4.28 -21.08 26.55
C ASP A 656 -3.43 -20.63 25.34
N SER A 657 -3.86 -19.57 24.64
CA SER A 657 -3.07 -19.01 23.53
C SER A 657 -1.78 -18.37 24.01
N GLU A 658 -0.82 -18.28 23.11
CA GLU A 658 0.43 -17.56 23.36
C GLU A 658 0.21 -16.05 23.17
N PHE A 659 0.36 -15.31 24.26
CA PHE A 659 0.25 -13.86 24.31
C PHE A 659 1.61 -13.20 24.09
N VAL A 660 1.57 -12.01 23.50
CA VAL A 660 2.78 -11.24 23.19
C VAL A 660 3.34 -10.60 24.47
N PHE A 661 4.56 -10.96 24.82
CA PHE A 661 5.35 -10.34 25.88
C PHE A 661 6.45 -9.47 25.26
N ILE A 662 6.56 -8.22 25.69
CA ILE A 662 7.53 -7.27 25.16
C ILE A 662 8.49 -6.87 26.28
N TYR A 663 9.77 -6.73 25.93
CA TYR A 663 10.82 -6.16 26.75
C TYR A 663 11.46 -4.99 26.00
N CYS A 664 11.32 -3.79 26.54
CA CYS A 664 11.97 -2.57 26.07
C CYS A 664 13.26 -2.36 26.89
N GLY A 665 14.41 -2.69 26.31
CA GLY A 665 15.72 -2.59 26.93
C GLY A 665 16.23 -1.15 27.08
N GLU A 666 17.31 -1.00 27.86
CA GLU A 666 18.01 0.29 27.96
C GLU A 666 18.89 0.53 26.74
N ARG A 667 19.17 1.79 26.42
CA ARG A 667 20.13 2.14 25.38
C ARG A 667 21.55 1.87 25.89
N ASN A 668 22.32 1.07 25.14
CA ASN A 668 23.71 0.72 25.52
C ASN A 668 24.75 1.79 25.14
N LEU A 669 24.33 2.84 24.42
CA LEU A 669 25.17 3.98 24.04
C LEU A 669 24.84 5.22 24.88
N PRO A 670 25.83 6.08 25.16
CA PRO A 670 25.61 7.39 25.77
C PRO A 670 24.58 8.22 25.00
N VAL A 671 23.87 9.09 25.72
CA VAL A 671 22.91 10.03 25.14
C VAL A 671 23.65 10.96 24.17
N GLY A 672 23.34 10.88 22.87
CA GLY A 672 23.98 11.66 21.81
C GLY A 672 24.86 10.87 20.84
N GLU A 673 25.02 9.55 21.01
CA GLU A 673 25.74 8.67 20.09
C GLU A 673 24.80 7.61 19.52
N ASP A 674 24.62 7.55 18.20
CA ASP A 674 23.83 6.50 17.53
C ASP A 674 24.72 5.36 17.03
N TYR A 675 24.12 4.18 16.83
CA TYR A 675 24.85 3.01 16.33
C TYR A 675 25.30 3.22 14.87
N TRP A 676 26.53 2.81 14.56
CA TRP A 676 27.04 2.77 13.18
C TRP A 676 26.79 1.39 12.54
N GLY A 677 26.83 1.32 11.22
CA GLY A 677 26.40 0.19 10.40
C GLY A 677 27.27 -1.07 10.45
N GLY A 678 28.42 -1.01 11.13
CA GLY A 678 29.38 -2.10 11.28
C GLY A 678 30.20 -2.37 10.01
N ILE A 679 30.98 -3.45 10.06
CA ILE A 679 31.67 -4.02 8.89
C ILE A 679 30.86 -5.23 8.42
N ARG A 680 30.59 -5.30 7.12
CA ARG A 680 29.75 -6.33 6.48
C ARG A 680 30.50 -7.06 5.38
#